data_AF-J3A909-F1
#
_entry.id   AF-J3A909-F1
#
_cell.length_a   1.000
_cell.length_b   1.000
_cell.length_c   1.000
_cell.angle_alpha   90.00
_cell.angle_beta   90.00
_cell.angle_gamma   90.00
#
_symmetry.space_group_name_H-M   'P 1'
#
loop_
_entity.id
_entity.type
_entity.pdbx_description
1 polymer ?
#
loop_
_entity_poly.entity_id
_entity_poly.type
_entity_poly.pdbx_seq_one_letter_code
_entity_poly.pdbx_strand_id
1 'polypeptide(L)'
;MNARSAETMHVIIIGSAGGQDTLDSLRQDLPETGIVPLSCPDPGSLAQVLRPLSAGTRVLLLRAGDRVEPGYLASLAQHGSGDAVGTLLTSTVTIRPDGARDDRLQWRFKHGSRSADLTAEPYIFPDTISGVVLTVPRRGMSDWGGLGPLRGIEDTDGANGSDENAGLSGLIAHIVDTGNRVGLHDGPAVVHHAPSPPGAWGKIEHYRHLLGTLLPAWLQADSPPPAWVYQLVIHRLIQVTEADRGLRFPSARLTVAERAEVAQLLRSVTRHVPAAQIEAYCSTPLAVGRRTALTALAAGPMPAPILPSARRFRSDQKATYFFTGALPAEQWKVDGSWASPTSAKTVDHRYFDEVVLHERIVWLPKGEITAVINGQELPVAPYRGNPRPPETVPGRHRHGSSPSGLRRRLARVLGRGSTESPPQQVNASSASTVSSSADSSAPSPYTASSPTDWPRTWLYMDRHDSAGDNAEPLYRYARTHAPSVRHIFVIERTCPDWDRLAQDGFVLLDPTGPGFDAAWAGAETIILSDIGDPLIKDRLNSAGTGTDQRVVFLQHGVTMRDMWRWFNGSRLDVVVCATAPEQAGLTADHTSYTLTDREVWRTGFPRHDHLYSLLGQDRDRILLAPTWAPEVSRALENDPDAVGLLNELYRPWLELAAGLTQAGHHPLLFAHPKLALNAPEWFSALGVPSVSGRELPETLARSWAVISDRSSVLDEGMLAGCVGIVWDPHGRPDTDHYRARHEAVGAVCADTSEQVYQAVEDVVYGRVVAPEGFILLDAGACARLTKQLQRDMI
;
A
#
# COMPACT_ATOMS: atom_id res chain seq x y z
N MET A 1 -22.31 -47.18 -28.62
CA MET A 1 -22.53 -45.77 -28.27
C MET A 1 -23.09 -45.72 -26.87
N ASN A 2 -22.25 -45.42 -25.87
CA ASN A 2 -22.72 -45.09 -24.52
C ASN A 2 -22.84 -43.57 -24.47
N ALA A 3 -24.07 -43.05 -24.41
CA ALA A 3 -24.32 -41.65 -24.13
C ALA A 3 -23.78 -41.36 -22.72
N ARG A 4 -22.65 -40.65 -22.62
CA ARG A 4 -22.29 -39.97 -21.38
C ARG A 4 -23.40 -38.97 -21.11
N SER A 5 -24.21 -39.20 -20.08
CA SER A 5 -25.09 -38.17 -19.54
C SER A 5 -24.22 -36.94 -19.27
N ALA A 6 -24.48 -35.82 -19.96
CA ALA A 6 -23.77 -34.58 -19.70
C ALA A 6 -24.09 -34.16 -18.25
N GLU A 7 -23.10 -34.23 -17.36
CA GLU A 7 -23.25 -33.71 -16.01
C GLU A 7 -23.62 -32.23 -16.12
N THR A 8 -24.82 -31.87 -15.64
CA THR A 8 -25.32 -30.49 -15.68
C THR A 8 -24.84 -29.78 -14.41
N MET A 9 -23.97 -28.78 -14.56
CA MET A 9 -23.51 -27.95 -13.44
C MET A 9 -24.45 -26.77 -13.25
N HIS A 10 -24.94 -26.57 -12.02
CA HIS A 10 -25.71 -25.38 -11.69
C HIS A 10 -24.76 -24.27 -11.26
N VAL A 11 -25.00 -23.06 -11.73
CA VAL A 11 -24.20 -21.89 -11.35
C VAL A 11 -25.10 -20.92 -10.62
N ILE A 12 -24.81 -20.66 -9.35
CA ILE A 12 -25.54 -19.66 -8.56
C ILE A 12 -24.72 -18.37 -8.56
N ILE A 13 -25.32 -17.30 -9.10
CA ILE A 13 -24.74 -15.96 -9.10
C ILE A 13 -25.31 -15.18 -7.93
N ILE A 14 -24.44 -14.84 -6.99
CA ILE A 14 -24.75 -14.24 -5.70
C ILE A 14 -24.56 -12.71 -5.78
N GLY A 15 -25.61 -11.97 -5.49
CA GLY A 15 -25.67 -10.51 -5.57
C GLY A 15 -26.36 -10.00 -6.84
N SER A 16 -26.78 -8.75 -6.80
CA SER A 16 -27.56 -8.10 -7.87
C SER A 16 -26.71 -7.29 -8.87
N ALA A 17 -25.56 -6.76 -8.45
CA ALA A 17 -24.72 -5.89 -9.27
C ALA A 17 -23.68 -6.67 -10.09
N GLY A 18 -23.64 -6.47 -11.42
CA GLY A 18 -22.64 -7.11 -12.30
C GLY A 18 -22.93 -8.58 -12.65
N GLY A 19 -24.10 -9.11 -12.30
CA GLY A 19 -24.44 -10.51 -12.58
C GLY A 19 -24.46 -10.86 -14.08
N GLN A 20 -24.80 -9.90 -14.94
CA GLN A 20 -24.76 -10.07 -16.40
C GLN A 20 -23.31 -10.21 -16.91
N ASP A 21 -22.36 -9.46 -16.36
CA ASP A 21 -20.94 -9.58 -16.72
C ASP A 21 -20.38 -10.95 -16.36
N THR A 22 -20.77 -11.49 -15.20
CA THR A 22 -20.43 -12.86 -14.79
C THR A 22 -21.02 -13.89 -15.76
N LEU A 23 -22.30 -13.73 -16.14
CA LEU A 23 -22.94 -14.61 -17.13
C LEU A 23 -22.24 -14.57 -18.49
N ASP A 24 -21.87 -13.38 -18.96
CA ASP A 24 -21.22 -13.22 -20.26
C ASP A 24 -19.78 -13.77 -20.23
N SER A 25 -19.06 -13.61 -19.11
CA SER A 25 -17.77 -14.28 -18.90
C SER A 25 -17.88 -15.80 -18.94
N LEU A 26 -18.92 -16.38 -18.31
CA LEU A 26 -19.15 -17.83 -18.34
C LEU A 26 -19.52 -18.33 -19.74
N ARG A 27 -20.31 -17.55 -20.49
CA ARG A 27 -20.71 -17.89 -21.87
C ARG A 27 -19.52 -17.92 -22.83
N GLN A 28 -18.54 -17.05 -22.62
CA GLN A 28 -17.29 -17.04 -23.38
C GLN A 28 -16.42 -18.27 -23.09
N ASP A 29 -16.63 -18.94 -21.95
CA ASP A 29 -15.87 -20.10 -21.48
C ASP A 29 -16.63 -21.44 -21.56
N LEU A 30 -17.77 -21.49 -22.25
CA LEU A 30 -18.63 -22.68 -22.33
C LEU A 30 -17.90 -23.89 -22.97
N PRO A 31 -17.79 -25.04 -22.28
CA PRO A 31 -17.59 -26.33 -22.92
C PRO A 31 -18.94 -26.88 -23.41
N GLU A 32 -18.94 -28.01 -24.13
CA GLU A 32 -20.14 -28.75 -24.60
C GLU A 32 -21.15 -29.19 -23.49
N THR A 33 -20.99 -28.72 -22.25
CA THR A 33 -21.81 -29.00 -21.06
C THR A 33 -22.92 -27.96 -20.85
N GLY A 34 -24.14 -28.41 -20.51
CA GLY A 34 -25.24 -27.51 -20.14
C GLY A 34 -25.02 -26.83 -18.79
N ILE A 35 -25.06 -25.50 -18.76
CA ILE A 35 -25.03 -24.68 -17.54
C ILE A 35 -26.44 -24.21 -17.24
N VAL A 36 -26.87 -24.33 -15.98
CA VAL A 36 -28.14 -23.77 -15.50
C VAL A 36 -27.83 -22.62 -14.55
N PRO A 37 -27.86 -21.36 -15.02
CA PRO A 37 -27.67 -20.20 -14.15
C PRO A 37 -28.90 -19.98 -13.26
N LEU A 38 -28.65 -19.77 -11.96
CA LEU A 38 -29.64 -19.41 -10.96
C LEU A 38 -29.21 -18.07 -10.34
N SER A 39 -30.13 -17.11 -10.24
CA SER A 39 -29.84 -15.83 -9.58
C SER A 39 -30.16 -15.92 -8.10
N CYS A 40 -29.28 -15.39 -7.27
CA CYS A 40 -29.45 -15.23 -5.83
C CYS A 40 -29.14 -13.77 -5.47
N PRO A 41 -30.09 -12.84 -5.63
CA PRO A 41 -29.85 -11.41 -5.42
C PRO A 41 -29.42 -11.07 -3.98
N ASP A 42 -29.97 -11.80 -3.02
CA ASP A 42 -29.63 -11.74 -1.59
C ASP A 42 -28.81 -12.98 -1.19
N PRO A 43 -27.55 -12.82 -0.71
CA PRO A 43 -26.71 -13.91 -0.24
C PRO A 43 -27.24 -14.62 1.01
N GLY A 44 -28.00 -13.94 1.87
CA GLY A 44 -28.70 -14.58 3.00
C GLY A 44 -29.73 -15.62 2.55
N SER A 45 -30.30 -15.43 1.36
CA SER A 45 -31.25 -16.35 0.72
C SER A 45 -30.59 -17.54 0.00
N LEU A 46 -29.26 -17.66 0.00
CA LEU A 46 -28.53 -18.74 -0.68
C LEU A 46 -29.01 -20.15 -0.24
N ALA A 47 -29.34 -20.30 1.04
CA ALA A 47 -29.92 -21.54 1.59
C ALA A 47 -31.21 -21.95 0.85
N GLN A 48 -32.08 -20.99 0.56
CA GLN A 48 -33.36 -21.21 -0.10
C GLN A 48 -33.18 -21.61 -1.57
N VAL A 49 -32.20 -21.03 -2.25
CA VAL A 49 -31.85 -21.36 -3.65
C VAL A 49 -31.22 -22.76 -3.75
N LEU A 50 -30.44 -23.18 -2.75
CA LEU A 50 -29.81 -24.50 -2.70
C LEU A 50 -30.77 -25.63 -2.33
N ARG A 51 -31.77 -25.36 -1.48
CA ARG A 51 -32.72 -26.36 -0.94
C ARG A 51 -33.48 -27.21 -1.98
N PRO A 52 -33.98 -26.68 -3.12
CA PRO A 52 -34.73 -27.48 -4.10
C PRO A 52 -33.83 -28.39 -4.96
N LEU A 53 -32.50 -28.26 -4.88
CA LEU A 53 -31.59 -29.04 -5.73
C LEU A 53 -31.49 -30.50 -5.28
N SER A 54 -31.45 -31.42 -6.24
CA SER A 54 -31.34 -32.85 -5.97
C SER A 54 -29.98 -33.24 -5.38
N ALA A 55 -29.97 -34.29 -4.55
CA ALA A 55 -28.73 -34.89 -4.06
C ALA A 55 -27.79 -35.27 -5.22
N GLY A 56 -26.50 -34.96 -5.06
CA GLY A 56 -25.47 -35.20 -6.07
C GLY A 56 -25.35 -34.08 -7.11
N THR A 57 -26.22 -33.07 -7.10
CA THR A 57 -26.07 -31.90 -7.98
C THR A 57 -24.80 -31.13 -7.60
N ARG A 58 -23.98 -30.80 -8.61
CA ARG A 58 -22.82 -29.92 -8.47
C ARG A 58 -23.25 -28.47 -8.69
N VAL A 59 -22.87 -27.61 -7.74
CA VAL A 59 -23.22 -26.19 -7.73
C VAL A 59 -21.94 -25.36 -7.64
N LEU A 60 -21.68 -24.55 -8.66
CA LEU A 60 -20.64 -23.53 -8.63
C LEU A 60 -21.24 -22.23 -8.08
N LEU A 61 -20.61 -21.67 -7.06
CA LEU A 61 -20.97 -20.37 -6.49
C LEU A 61 -20.07 -19.29 -7.08
N LEU A 62 -20.66 -18.22 -7.60
CA LEU A 62 -19.93 -17.06 -8.11
C LEU A 62 -20.57 -15.78 -7.58
N ARG A 63 -19.75 -14.79 -7.27
CA ARG A 63 -20.24 -13.44 -6.97
C ARG A 63 -20.59 -12.73 -8.28
N ALA A 64 -21.67 -11.97 -8.25
CA ALA A 64 -22.01 -11.04 -9.31
C ALA A 64 -20.87 -10.03 -9.53
N GLY A 65 -20.46 -9.85 -10.78
CA GLY A 65 -19.32 -9.04 -11.20
C GLY A 65 -18.03 -9.86 -11.40
N ASP A 66 -17.86 -11.00 -10.71
CA ASP A 66 -16.68 -11.85 -10.89
C ASP A 66 -16.66 -12.47 -12.30
N ARG A 67 -15.44 -12.72 -12.80
CA ARG A 67 -15.20 -13.32 -14.12
C ARG A 67 -14.41 -14.62 -13.96
N VAL A 68 -14.40 -15.45 -14.99
CA VAL A 68 -13.59 -16.69 -15.00
C VAL A 68 -12.49 -16.59 -16.05
N GLU A 69 -11.29 -17.08 -15.73
CA GLU A 69 -10.21 -17.23 -16.72
C GLU A 69 -10.60 -18.30 -17.78
N PRO A 70 -10.12 -18.18 -19.03
CA PRO A 70 -10.42 -19.17 -20.07
C PRO A 70 -10.01 -20.61 -19.69
N GLY A 71 -10.86 -21.57 -20.02
CA GLY A 71 -10.77 -22.99 -19.67
C GLY A 71 -11.31 -23.35 -18.28
N TYR A 72 -11.84 -22.41 -17.49
CA TYR A 72 -12.29 -22.63 -16.11
C TYR A 72 -13.33 -23.74 -16.03
N LEU A 73 -14.44 -23.61 -16.76
CA LEU A 73 -15.55 -24.57 -16.70
C LEU A 73 -15.15 -25.94 -17.23
N ALA A 74 -14.35 -25.96 -18.30
CA ALA A 74 -13.83 -27.21 -18.87
C ALA A 74 -12.94 -27.96 -17.88
N SER A 75 -12.15 -27.24 -17.08
CA SER A 75 -11.28 -27.84 -16.07
C SER A 75 -12.07 -28.50 -14.92
N LEU A 76 -13.23 -27.95 -14.54
CA LEU A 76 -14.10 -28.51 -13.50
C LEU A 76 -14.83 -29.77 -13.92
N ALA A 77 -15.10 -29.93 -15.22
CA ALA A 77 -15.75 -31.12 -15.79
C ALA A 77 -14.82 -32.34 -15.90
N GLN A 78 -13.50 -32.13 -15.93
CA GLN A 78 -12.51 -33.21 -15.99
C GLN A 78 -12.25 -33.89 -14.64
N HIS A 79 -12.69 -33.26 -13.54
CA HIS A 79 -12.61 -33.83 -12.20
C HIS A 79 -13.81 -34.76 -11.98
N GLY A 80 -13.59 -36.08 -12.12
CA GLY A 80 -14.64 -37.11 -12.03
C GLY A 80 -15.16 -37.33 -10.61
N SER A 81 -16.37 -37.90 -10.52
CA SER A 81 -17.13 -38.23 -9.30
C SER A 81 -16.47 -39.21 -8.30
N GLY A 82 -15.19 -39.55 -8.49
CA GLY A 82 -14.44 -40.55 -7.73
C GLY A 82 -13.70 -40.03 -6.49
N ASP A 83 -13.43 -38.73 -6.39
CA ASP A 83 -12.81 -38.10 -5.22
C ASP A 83 -13.88 -37.39 -4.38
N ALA A 84 -14.54 -38.17 -3.52
CA ALA A 84 -15.73 -37.83 -2.75
C ALA A 84 -15.48 -36.77 -1.65
N VAL A 85 -15.16 -35.53 -2.02
CA VAL A 85 -15.16 -34.38 -1.11
C VAL A 85 -16.32 -33.46 -1.47
N GLY A 86 -17.20 -33.20 -0.49
CA GLY A 86 -18.45 -32.46 -0.72
C GLY A 86 -18.27 -30.98 -1.08
N THR A 87 -17.09 -30.41 -0.82
CA THR A 87 -16.70 -29.03 -1.12
C THR A 87 -15.38 -29.00 -1.86
N LEU A 88 -15.31 -28.31 -2.99
CA LEU A 88 -14.12 -28.10 -3.80
C LEU A 88 -13.83 -26.59 -3.88
N LEU A 89 -12.60 -26.19 -3.52
CA LEU A 89 -12.12 -24.82 -3.64
C LEU A 89 -11.34 -24.68 -4.94
N THR A 90 -11.63 -23.65 -5.72
CA THR A 90 -10.86 -23.33 -6.93
C THR A 90 -9.92 -22.16 -6.70
N SER A 91 -8.93 -22.04 -7.58
CA SER A 91 -8.07 -20.87 -7.65
C SER A 91 -8.89 -19.56 -7.78
N THR A 92 -8.52 -18.54 -7.00
CA THR A 92 -9.10 -17.19 -7.08
C THR A 92 -8.04 -16.10 -7.10
N VAL A 93 -8.26 -15.05 -7.87
CA VAL A 93 -7.34 -13.94 -8.02
C VAL A 93 -8.09 -12.62 -7.97
N THR A 94 -7.54 -11.62 -7.29
CA THR A 94 -8.08 -10.26 -7.38
C THR A 94 -7.22 -9.46 -8.34
N ILE A 95 -7.82 -8.89 -9.38
CA ILE A 95 -7.15 -7.89 -10.23
C ILE A 95 -7.58 -6.52 -9.72
N ARG A 96 -6.60 -5.73 -9.28
CA ARG A 96 -6.84 -4.37 -8.78
C ARG A 96 -7.08 -3.42 -9.96
N PRO A 97 -7.70 -2.25 -9.72
CA PRO A 97 -7.94 -1.26 -10.78
C PRO A 97 -6.67 -0.74 -11.48
N ASP A 98 -5.51 -0.84 -10.83
CA ASP A 98 -4.18 -0.51 -11.39
C ASP A 98 -3.57 -1.67 -12.21
N GLY A 99 -4.34 -2.73 -12.47
CA GLY A 99 -3.90 -3.93 -13.17
C GLY A 99 -3.09 -4.91 -12.31
N ALA A 100 -2.76 -4.55 -11.06
CA ALA A 100 -1.96 -5.42 -10.20
C ALA A 100 -2.75 -6.66 -9.78
N ARG A 101 -2.15 -7.83 -9.98
CA ARG A 101 -2.69 -9.14 -9.59
C ARG A 101 -2.37 -9.41 -8.11
N ASP A 102 -3.40 -9.62 -7.29
CA ASP A 102 -3.26 -10.12 -5.91
C ASP A 102 -3.49 -11.64 -5.90
N ASP A 103 -2.39 -12.38 -5.80
CA ASP A 103 -2.32 -13.84 -5.85
C ASP A 103 -1.76 -14.43 -4.54
N ARG A 104 -1.80 -13.66 -3.44
CA ARG A 104 -1.13 -14.04 -2.18
C ARG A 104 -1.62 -15.33 -1.55
N LEU A 105 -2.79 -15.84 -1.93
CA LEU A 105 -3.34 -17.11 -1.49
C LEU A 105 -3.27 -18.21 -2.57
N GLN A 106 -2.71 -17.92 -3.74
CA GLN A 106 -2.55 -18.90 -4.83
C GLN A 106 -1.58 -20.03 -4.49
N TRP A 107 -0.68 -19.82 -3.54
CA TRP A 107 0.28 -20.84 -3.13
C TRP A 107 -0.38 -22.14 -2.65
N ARG A 108 -1.65 -22.08 -2.18
CA ARG A 108 -2.45 -23.24 -1.74
C ARG A 108 -2.66 -24.28 -2.86
N PHE A 109 -2.58 -23.86 -4.13
CA PHE A 109 -2.82 -24.69 -5.31
C PHE A 109 -1.53 -25.17 -6.00
N LYS A 110 -0.33 -24.85 -5.47
CA LYS A 110 0.97 -25.15 -6.13
C LYS A 110 1.28 -26.62 -6.40
N HIS A 111 0.63 -27.56 -5.71
CA HIS A 111 0.85 -29.01 -5.90
C HIS A 111 -0.29 -29.71 -6.63
N GLY A 112 -1.05 -28.93 -7.38
CA GLY A 112 -2.13 -29.44 -8.20
C GLY A 112 -3.37 -29.83 -7.43
N SER A 113 -4.36 -30.31 -8.17
CA SER A 113 -5.64 -30.75 -7.62
C SER A 113 -5.48 -31.90 -6.61
N ARG A 114 -6.02 -31.74 -5.40
CA ARG A 114 -5.88 -32.72 -4.29
C ARG A 114 -6.96 -32.56 -3.22
N SER A 115 -7.16 -33.57 -2.40
CA SER A 115 -7.90 -33.42 -1.14
C SER A 115 -7.01 -32.84 -0.04
N ALA A 116 -7.60 -32.03 0.84
CA ALA A 116 -6.97 -31.44 2.01
C ALA A 116 -7.86 -31.62 3.25
N ASP A 117 -7.21 -31.83 4.40
CA ASP A 117 -7.85 -31.84 5.71
C ASP A 117 -7.50 -30.53 6.42
N LEU A 118 -8.48 -29.66 6.60
CA LEU A 118 -8.26 -28.33 7.18
C LEU A 118 -7.87 -28.37 8.67
N THR A 119 -8.01 -29.51 9.34
CA THR A 119 -7.48 -29.68 10.70
C THR A 119 -5.96 -29.88 10.69
N ALA A 120 -5.42 -30.49 9.64
CA ALA A 120 -3.98 -30.68 9.44
C ALA A 120 -3.33 -29.51 8.68
N GLU A 121 -4.08 -28.86 7.78
CA GLU A 121 -3.62 -27.76 6.93
C GLU A 121 -4.50 -26.50 7.10
N PRO A 122 -4.55 -25.89 8.29
CA PRO A 122 -5.53 -24.85 8.61
C PRO A 122 -5.38 -23.55 7.83
N TYR A 123 -4.20 -23.32 7.27
CA TYR A 123 -3.84 -22.15 6.45
C TYR A 123 -4.45 -22.15 5.03
N ILE A 124 -5.18 -23.20 4.66
CA ILE A 124 -5.80 -23.32 3.32
C ILE A 124 -7.19 -22.67 3.26
N PHE A 125 -7.86 -22.47 4.40
CA PHE A 125 -9.24 -22.01 4.62
C PHE A 125 -9.94 -21.29 3.45
N PRO A 126 -11.26 -21.49 3.25
CA PRO A 126 -12.01 -20.77 2.21
C PRO A 126 -12.13 -19.28 2.56
N ASP A 127 -11.36 -18.43 1.88
CA ASP A 127 -11.35 -16.98 2.10
C ASP A 127 -12.44 -16.24 1.32
N THR A 128 -13.09 -16.94 0.38
CA THR A 128 -14.12 -16.43 -0.52
C THR A 128 -15.13 -17.54 -0.82
N ILE A 129 -16.39 -17.17 -1.08
CA ILE A 129 -17.43 -18.10 -1.57
C ILE A 129 -17.38 -18.26 -3.08
N SER A 130 -16.85 -17.26 -3.80
CA SER A 130 -16.78 -17.29 -5.25
C SER A 130 -15.72 -18.29 -5.70
N GLY A 131 -16.07 -19.17 -6.63
CA GLY A 131 -15.24 -20.30 -7.06
C GLY A 131 -15.39 -21.55 -6.20
N VAL A 132 -16.26 -21.55 -5.18
CA VAL A 132 -16.56 -22.77 -4.42
C VAL A 132 -17.52 -23.65 -5.23
N VAL A 133 -17.17 -24.92 -5.39
CA VAL A 133 -18.04 -25.94 -5.98
C VAL A 133 -18.53 -26.89 -4.88
N LEU A 134 -19.84 -26.90 -4.66
CA LEU A 134 -20.51 -27.76 -3.69
C LEU A 134 -21.15 -28.95 -4.40
N THR A 135 -21.11 -30.12 -3.76
CA THR A 135 -21.92 -31.27 -4.17
C THR A 135 -23.02 -31.47 -3.14
N VAL A 136 -24.29 -31.31 -3.56
CA VAL A 136 -25.45 -31.41 -2.67
C VAL A 136 -25.46 -32.79 -1.98
N PRO A 137 -25.37 -32.86 -0.64
CA PRO A 137 -25.32 -34.13 0.07
C PRO A 137 -26.59 -34.96 -0.10
N ARG A 138 -26.49 -36.29 0.02
CA ARG A 138 -27.66 -37.20 -0.01
C ARG A 138 -28.70 -36.93 1.08
N ARG A 139 -28.31 -36.29 2.18
CA ARG A 139 -29.20 -35.90 3.27
C ARG A 139 -29.90 -34.54 3.04
N GLY A 140 -29.68 -33.92 1.88
CA GLY A 140 -30.00 -32.51 1.64
C GLY A 140 -28.88 -31.60 2.18
N MET A 141 -28.85 -30.35 1.71
CA MET A 141 -28.00 -29.33 2.35
C MET A 141 -28.44 -29.16 3.81
N SER A 142 -27.49 -29.16 4.74
CA SER A 142 -27.72 -28.70 6.12
C SER A 142 -28.41 -27.33 6.04
N ASP A 143 -29.35 -27.01 6.93
CA ASP A 143 -30.12 -25.77 6.82
C ASP A 143 -29.22 -24.54 7.02
N TRP A 144 -28.69 -23.98 5.91
CA TRP A 144 -27.83 -22.79 5.90
C TRP A 144 -28.57 -21.55 6.47
N GLY A 145 -29.90 -21.62 6.68
CA GLY A 145 -30.74 -20.57 7.27
C GLY A 145 -31.49 -20.97 8.55
N GLY A 146 -31.14 -22.07 9.24
CA GLY A 146 -31.80 -22.51 10.47
C GLY A 146 -31.46 -21.66 11.72
N LEU A 147 -31.93 -22.06 12.92
CA LEU A 147 -31.54 -21.43 14.19
C LEU A 147 -30.21 -22.01 14.69
N GLY A 148 -29.13 -21.20 14.67
CA GLY A 148 -27.80 -21.50 15.20
C GLY A 148 -26.89 -20.28 15.05
N PRO A 149 -25.74 -20.17 15.74
CA PRO A 149 -24.93 -18.95 15.72
C PRO A 149 -24.47 -18.53 14.31
N LEU A 150 -24.26 -19.50 13.42
CA LEU A 150 -23.88 -19.30 12.01
C LEU A 150 -25.07 -19.26 11.03
N ARG A 151 -26.29 -19.47 11.51
CA ARG A 151 -27.46 -19.77 10.67
C ARG A 151 -28.54 -18.70 10.92
N GLY A 152 -29.10 -18.13 9.85
CA GLY A 152 -30.14 -17.10 9.94
C GLY A 152 -29.64 -15.67 10.24
N ILE A 153 -28.39 -15.35 9.89
CA ILE A 153 -27.90 -13.96 9.92
C ILE A 153 -28.51 -13.23 8.71
N GLU A 154 -29.65 -12.57 8.92
CA GLU A 154 -30.33 -11.76 7.90
C GLU A 154 -29.55 -10.47 7.59
N ASP A 155 -29.53 -10.11 6.31
CA ASP A 155 -29.01 -8.83 5.81
C ASP A 155 -30.07 -7.74 6.02
N THR A 156 -29.80 -6.79 6.91
CA THR A 156 -30.72 -5.67 7.14
C THR A 156 -30.43 -4.46 6.25
N ASP A 157 -29.28 -4.41 5.56
CA ASP A 157 -28.82 -3.20 4.88
C ASP A 157 -28.25 -3.52 3.49
N GLY A 158 -29.13 -3.55 2.48
CA GLY A 158 -28.81 -3.74 1.06
C GLY A 158 -27.96 -2.62 0.42
N ALA A 159 -26.78 -2.35 0.97
CA ALA A 159 -25.95 -1.21 0.65
C ALA A 159 -24.56 -1.60 0.09
N ASN A 160 -24.54 -2.01 -1.18
CA ASN A 160 -23.36 -2.05 -2.06
C ASN A 160 -22.12 -2.82 -1.55
N GLY A 161 -22.03 -4.12 -1.89
CA GLY A 161 -20.80 -4.68 -2.46
C GLY A 161 -19.86 -5.55 -1.60
N SER A 162 -20.24 -5.99 -0.40
CA SER A 162 -19.38 -6.90 0.41
C SER A 162 -20.16 -8.01 1.14
N ASP A 163 -21.09 -8.63 0.43
CA ASP A 163 -22.07 -9.55 1.00
C ASP A 163 -21.67 -11.04 0.80
N GLU A 164 -20.37 -11.29 0.65
CA GLU A 164 -19.81 -12.64 0.61
C GLU A 164 -19.72 -13.29 1.99
N ASN A 165 -19.53 -12.49 3.05
CA ASN A 165 -19.26 -13.03 4.37
C ASN A 165 -20.50 -13.73 4.97
N ALA A 166 -21.71 -13.32 4.61
CA ALA A 166 -22.94 -14.04 4.96
C ALA A 166 -22.92 -15.46 4.35
N GLY A 167 -22.65 -15.57 3.05
CA GLY A 167 -22.49 -16.86 2.37
C GLY A 167 -21.36 -17.72 2.95
N LEU A 168 -20.24 -17.11 3.35
CA LEU A 168 -19.15 -17.82 4.02
C LEU A 168 -19.57 -18.44 5.36
N SER A 169 -20.52 -17.84 6.08
CA SER A 169 -21.03 -18.41 7.35
C SER A 169 -21.67 -19.78 7.12
N GLY A 170 -22.48 -19.91 6.07
CA GLY A 170 -23.08 -21.18 5.65
C GLY A 170 -22.02 -22.19 5.17
N LEU A 171 -21.03 -21.73 4.41
CA LEU A 171 -19.91 -22.57 3.97
C LEU A 171 -19.09 -23.10 5.15
N ILE A 172 -18.82 -22.26 6.15
CA ILE A 172 -18.09 -22.67 7.37
C ILE A 172 -18.86 -23.79 8.08
N ALA A 173 -20.15 -23.57 8.33
CA ALA A 173 -20.99 -24.59 8.96
C ALA A 173 -21.00 -25.90 8.16
N HIS A 174 -21.06 -25.82 6.82
CA HIS A 174 -21.05 -26.99 5.96
C HIS A 174 -19.72 -27.76 6.01
N ILE A 175 -18.58 -27.06 5.98
CA ILE A 175 -17.26 -27.70 6.05
C ILE A 175 -17.03 -28.36 7.41
N VAL A 176 -17.45 -27.72 8.50
CA VAL A 176 -17.39 -28.30 9.85
C VAL A 176 -18.25 -29.56 9.93
N ASP A 177 -19.51 -29.50 9.47
CA ASP A 177 -20.48 -30.62 9.47
C ASP A 177 -20.03 -31.80 8.59
N THR A 178 -19.25 -31.52 7.53
CA THR A 178 -18.71 -32.55 6.61
C THR A 178 -17.30 -33.02 6.98
N GLY A 179 -16.82 -32.72 8.20
CA GLY A 179 -15.60 -33.28 8.76
C GLY A 179 -14.32 -32.56 8.33
N ASN A 180 -14.40 -31.26 8.01
CA ASN A 180 -13.27 -30.37 7.71
C ASN A 180 -12.44 -30.77 6.48
N ARG A 181 -13.02 -31.51 5.52
CA ARG A 181 -12.34 -31.93 4.30
C ARG A 181 -12.79 -31.12 3.10
N VAL A 182 -11.81 -30.67 2.31
CA VAL A 182 -12.04 -29.92 1.07
C VAL A 182 -11.21 -30.51 -0.07
N GLY A 183 -11.71 -30.42 -1.28
CA GLY A 183 -10.90 -30.57 -2.50
C GLY A 183 -10.28 -29.23 -2.86
N LEU A 184 -9.11 -29.28 -3.49
CA LEU A 184 -8.46 -28.14 -4.13
C LEU A 184 -8.38 -28.42 -5.63
N HIS A 185 -8.67 -27.40 -6.44
CA HIS A 185 -8.59 -27.45 -7.90
C HIS A 185 -7.65 -26.35 -8.40
N ASP A 186 -6.57 -26.76 -9.09
CA ASP A 186 -5.49 -25.90 -9.59
C ASP A 186 -5.70 -25.39 -11.03
N GLY A 187 -6.92 -25.52 -11.55
CA GLY A 187 -7.28 -24.99 -12.86
C GLY A 187 -7.27 -23.46 -12.93
N PRO A 188 -7.76 -22.89 -14.06
CA PRO A 188 -7.91 -21.45 -14.23
C PRO A 188 -8.62 -20.79 -13.03
N ALA A 189 -8.34 -19.52 -12.79
CA ALA A 189 -8.85 -18.81 -11.62
C ALA A 189 -10.21 -18.14 -11.87
N VAL A 190 -10.97 -17.97 -10.79
CA VAL A 190 -12.00 -16.92 -10.73
C VAL A 190 -11.31 -15.58 -10.49
N VAL A 191 -11.58 -14.61 -11.34
CA VAL A 191 -11.11 -13.23 -11.23
C VAL A 191 -12.14 -12.41 -10.47
N HIS A 192 -11.82 -12.02 -9.25
CA HIS A 192 -12.69 -11.20 -8.43
C HIS A 192 -12.84 -9.79 -8.97
N HIS A 193 -14.07 -9.30 -8.96
CA HIS A 193 -14.37 -7.90 -9.16
C HIS A 193 -14.11 -7.13 -7.86
N ALA A 194 -13.02 -6.36 -7.82
CA ALA A 194 -12.72 -5.48 -6.70
C ALA A 194 -13.48 -4.15 -6.85
N PRO A 195 -14.38 -3.79 -5.93
CA PRO A 195 -15.03 -2.48 -5.98
C PRO A 195 -14.01 -1.36 -5.81
N SER A 196 -14.28 -0.21 -6.45
CA SER A 196 -13.46 0.99 -6.25
C SER A 196 -13.48 1.42 -4.77
N PRO A 197 -12.32 1.70 -4.15
CA PRO A 197 -12.26 2.30 -2.82
C PRO A 197 -13.09 3.59 -2.75
N PRO A 198 -13.76 3.88 -1.63
CA PRO A 198 -13.60 3.20 -0.34
C PRO A 198 -14.38 1.88 -0.21
N GLY A 199 -15.30 1.58 -1.14
CA GLY A 199 -16.14 0.38 -1.09
C GLY A 199 -16.90 0.23 0.24
N ALA A 200 -17.19 -1.00 0.65
CA ALA A 200 -17.84 -1.29 1.94
C ALA A 200 -17.00 -0.84 3.15
N TRP A 201 -15.67 -0.77 3.01
CA TRP A 201 -14.75 -0.37 4.08
C TRP A 201 -14.81 1.12 4.43
N GLY A 202 -15.54 1.94 3.66
CA GLY A 202 -15.83 3.33 4.01
C GLY A 202 -17.12 3.54 4.81
N LYS A 203 -17.84 2.46 5.15
CA LYS A 203 -19.18 2.49 5.73
C LYS A 203 -19.21 1.78 7.09
N ILE A 204 -19.84 2.39 8.09
CA ILE A 204 -19.90 1.82 9.45
C ILE A 204 -20.72 0.52 9.50
N GLU A 205 -21.75 0.39 8.67
CA GLU A 205 -22.64 -0.78 8.60
C GLU A 205 -21.83 -2.06 8.34
N HIS A 206 -20.84 -1.98 7.46
CA HIS A 206 -19.95 -3.09 7.15
C HIS A 206 -19.20 -3.59 8.38
N TYR A 207 -18.65 -2.67 9.19
CA TYR A 207 -17.90 -3.03 10.41
C TYR A 207 -18.82 -3.56 11.50
N ARG A 208 -20.01 -2.96 11.69
CA ARG A 208 -21.02 -3.46 12.64
C ARG A 208 -21.42 -4.89 12.34
N HIS A 209 -21.69 -5.18 11.06
CA HIS A 209 -22.06 -6.52 10.64
C HIS A 209 -20.90 -7.51 10.77
N LEU A 210 -19.71 -7.18 10.25
CA LEU A 210 -18.55 -8.07 10.28
C LEU A 210 -18.05 -8.34 11.70
N LEU A 211 -17.74 -7.29 12.48
CA LEU A 211 -17.14 -7.42 13.81
C LEU A 211 -18.17 -7.72 14.90
N GLY A 212 -19.39 -7.20 14.77
CA GLY A 212 -20.45 -7.35 15.77
C GLY A 212 -21.28 -8.62 15.61
N THR A 213 -21.38 -9.18 14.40
CA THR A 213 -22.26 -10.31 14.11
C THR A 213 -21.51 -11.52 13.54
N LEU A 214 -20.84 -11.37 12.40
CA LEU A 214 -20.27 -12.50 11.65
C LEU A 214 -19.08 -13.15 12.34
N LEU A 215 -18.05 -12.38 12.69
CA LEU A 215 -16.84 -12.96 13.33
C LEU A 215 -17.14 -13.61 14.69
N PRO A 216 -17.97 -13.01 15.58
CA PRO A 216 -18.42 -13.68 16.79
C PRO A 216 -19.15 -15.00 16.50
N ALA A 217 -20.02 -15.05 15.49
CA ALA A 217 -20.70 -16.27 15.06
C ALA A 217 -19.72 -17.34 14.56
N TRP A 218 -18.70 -16.96 13.79
CA TRP A 218 -17.65 -17.87 13.30
C TRP A 218 -16.83 -18.48 14.43
N LEU A 219 -16.56 -17.71 15.48
CA LEU A 219 -15.89 -18.21 16.68
C LEU A 219 -16.76 -19.15 17.53
N GLN A 220 -18.04 -19.33 17.18
CA GLN A 220 -18.95 -20.29 17.79
C GLN A 220 -19.35 -21.43 16.82
N ALA A 221 -18.62 -21.58 15.70
CA ALA A 221 -18.86 -22.63 14.73
C ALA A 221 -18.74 -24.05 15.32
N ASP A 222 -17.87 -24.20 16.31
CA ASP A 222 -17.62 -25.43 17.08
C ASP A 222 -17.10 -25.02 18.48
N SER A 223 -16.91 -25.97 19.40
CA SER A 223 -16.43 -25.71 20.76
C SER A 223 -15.29 -26.65 21.17
N PRO A 224 -14.00 -26.22 21.06
CA PRO A 224 -13.53 -24.96 20.44
C PRO A 224 -13.56 -25.00 18.90
N PRO A 225 -13.56 -23.83 18.21
CA PRO A 225 -13.46 -23.77 16.76
C PRO A 225 -12.21 -24.48 16.20
N PRO A 226 -12.30 -25.13 15.02
CA PRO A 226 -11.12 -25.66 14.33
C PRO A 226 -10.09 -24.55 14.01
N ALA A 227 -8.81 -24.92 13.99
CA ALA A 227 -7.71 -23.97 13.74
C ALA A 227 -7.85 -23.16 12.44
N TRP A 228 -8.44 -23.74 11.39
CA TRP A 228 -8.67 -23.06 10.12
C TRP A 228 -9.70 -21.92 10.22
N VAL A 229 -10.67 -22.03 11.14
CA VAL A 229 -11.65 -20.96 11.42
C VAL A 229 -10.93 -19.78 12.06
N TYR A 230 -10.00 -20.02 12.99
CA TYR A 230 -9.16 -18.94 13.53
C TYR A 230 -8.32 -18.28 12.43
N GLN A 231 -7.73 -19.05 11.51
CA GLN A 231 -6.96 -18.47 10.39
C GLN A 231 -7.83 -17.54 9.52
N LEU A 232 -9.07 -17.93 9.23
CA LEU A 232 -10.03 -17.10 8.50
C LEU A 232 -10.45 -15.84 9.28
N VAL A 233 -10.77 -15.98 10.57
CA VAL A 233 -11.13 -14.83 11.43
C VAL A 233 -9.96 -13.85 11.52
N ILE A 234 -8.74 -14.34 11.76
CA ILE A 234 -7.52 -13.52 11.79
C ILE A 234 -7.31 -12.83 10.43
N HIS A 235 -7.53 -13.53 9.32
CA HIS A 235 -7.46 -12.93 7.99
C HIS A 235 -8.44 -11.76 7.83
N ARG A 236 -9.68 -11.87 8.32
CA ARG A 236 -10.64 -10.75 8.34
C ARG A 236 -10.23 -9.61 9.27
N LEU A 237 -9.69 -9.91 10.45
CA LEU A 237 -9.15 -8.89 11.36
C LEU A 237 -7.96 -8.14 10.73
N ILE A 238 -7.12 -8.83 9.95
CA ILE A 238 -6.04 -8.20 9.18
C ILE A 238 -6.62 -7.24 8.12
N GLN A 239 -7.71 -7.60 7.44
CA GLN A 239 -8.37 -6.71 6.47
C GLN A 239 -9.00 -5.48 7.15
N VAL A 240 -9.65 -5.66 8.30
CA VAL A 240 -10.19 -4.55 9.12
C VAL A 240 -9.09 -3.58 9.53
N THR A 241 -7.96 -4.11 10.00
CA THR A 241 -6.81 -3.28 10.41
C THR A 241 -6.06 -2.65 9.23
N GLU A 242 -6.07 -3.28 8.05
CA GLU A 242 -5.55 -2.71 6.80
C GLU A 242 -6.48 -1.61 6.25
N ALA A 243 -7.80 -1.71 6.46
CA ALA A 243 -8.74 -0.66 6.05
C ALA A 243 -8.47 0.67 6.76
N ASP A 244 -7.97 0.61 8.00
CA ASP A 244 -7.55 1.80 8.74
C ASP A 244 -6.07 2.16 8.52
N ARG A 245 -5.13 1.23 8.67
CA ARG A 245 -3.69 1.55 8.62
C ARG A 245 -3.02 1.37 7.26
N GLY A 246 -3.71 0.77 6.29
CA GLY A 246 -3.18 0.52 4.95
C GLY A 246 -3.16 1.76 4.08
N LEU A 247 -2.29 1.79 3.07
CA LEU A 247 -2.05 2.95 2.20
C LEU A 247 -3.33 3.54 1.57
N ARG A 248 -4.32 2.70 1.27
CA ARG A 248 -5.60 3.12 0.66
C ARG A 248 -6.55 3.80 1.64
N PHE A 249 -6.40 3.54 2.93
CA PHE A 249 -7.17 4.11 4.04
C PHE A 249 -8.67 4.32 3.75
N PRO A 250 -9.42 3.29 3.30
CA PRO A 250 -10.84 3.43 2.96
C PRO A 250 -11.72 3.91 4.14
N SER A 251 -11.31 3.68 5.39
CA SER A 251 -12.05 4.13 6.58
C SER A 251 -11.89 5.63 6.91
N ALA A 252 -11.19 6.41 6.07
CA ALA A 252 -10.97 7.84 6.26
C ALA A 252 -12.26 8.68 6.33
N ARG A 253 -13.36 8.15 5.76
CA ARG A 253 -14.67 8.82 5.74
C ARG A 253 -15.50 8.59 7.00
N LEU A 254 -15.11 7.65 7.86
CA LEU A 254 -15.80 7.40 9.12
C LEU A 254 -15.61 8.60 10.05
N THR A 255 -16.70 9.00 10.70
CA THR A 255 -16.69 10.01 11.76
C THR A 255 -15.93 9.52 12.98
N VAL A 256 -15.55 10.45 13.88
CA VAL A 256 -14.87 10.12 15.14
C VAL A 256 -15.68 9.12 15.98
N ALA A 257 -17.01 9.28 16.03
CA ALA A 257 -17.89 8.39 16.78
C ALA A 257 -17.93 6.98 16.17
N GLU A 258 -18.05 6.88 14.85
CA GLU A 258 -18.03 5.58 14.14
C GLU A 258 -16.68 4.89 14.30
N ARG A 259 -15.56 5.62 14.23
CA ARG A 259 -14.21 5.06 14.45
C ARG A 259 -14.06 4.49 15.86
N ALA A 260 -14.53 5.22 16.88
CA ALA A 260 -14.54 4.72 18.25
C ALA A 260 -15.39 3.44 18.41
N GLU A 261 -16.53 3.36 17.74
CA GLU A 261 -17.36 2.15 17.72
C GLU A 261 -16.63 0.97 17.06
N VAL A 262 -15.98 1.18 15.91
CA VAL A 262 -15.19 0.13 15.25
C VAL A 262 -14.03 -0.34 16.13
N ALA A 263 -13.32 0.57 16.81
CA ALA A 263 -12.25 0.23 17.75
C ALA A 263 -12.77 -0.69 18.88
N GLN A 264 -13.92 -0.35 19.46
CA GLN A 264 -14.55 -1.14 20.51
C GLN A 264 -14.96 -2.54 20.01
N LEU A 265 -15.59 -2.62 18.84
CA LEU A 265 -15.98 -3.90 18.22
C LEU A 265 -14.75 -4.76 17.90
N LEU A 266 -13.70 -4.17 17.31
CA LEU A 266 -12.44 -4.82 16.99
C LEU A 266 -11.79 -5.42 18.24
N ARG A 267 -11.71 -4.64 19.32
CA ARG A 267 -11.16 -5.11 20.61
C ARG A 267 -12.02 -6.23 21.20
N SER A 268 -13.34 -6.08 21.17
CA SER A 268 -14.28 -7.08 21.70
C SER A 268 -14.12 -8.44 21.02
N VAL A 269 -14.14 -8.49 19.68
CA VAL A 269 -14.04 -9.75 18.95
C VAL A 269 -12.63 -10.35 19.05
N THR A 270 -11.57 -9.53 18.98
CA THR A 270 -10.19 -10.02 19.00
C THR A 270 -9.82 -10.67 20.34
N ARG A 271 -10.42 -10.22 21.45
CA ARG A 271 -10.27 -10.86 22.78
C ARG A 271 -10.72 -12.32 22.83
N HIS A 272 -11.58 -12.75 21.91
CA HIS A 272 -12.05 -14.13 21.82
C HIS A 272 -11.14 -15.01 20.94
N VAL A 273 -10.09 -14.45 20.33
CA VAL A 273 -9.11 -15.17 19.53
C VAL A 273 -7.87 -15.47 20.39
N PRO A 274 -7.46 -16.73 20.57
CA PRO A 274 -6.26 -17.06 21.33
C PRO A 274 -5.00 -16.43 20.70
N ALA A 275 -4.17 -15.77 21.52
CA ALA A 275 -2.93 -15.12 21.06
C ALA A 275 -2.00 -16.06 20.27
N ALA A 276 -1.90 -17.32 20.68
CA ALA A 276 -1.11 -18.33 19.97
C ALA A 276 -1.58 -18.58 18.52
N GLN A 277 -2.88 -18.42 18.24
CA GLN A 277 -3.40 -18.52 16.86
C GLN A 277 -2.99 -17.32 16.02
N ILE A 278 -2.96 -16.12 16.60
CA ILE A 278 -2.49 -14.89 15.94
C ILE A 278 -1.00 -14.99 15.63
N GLU A 279 -0.19 -15.49 16.57
CA GLU A 279 1.23 -15.74 16.37
C GLU A 279 1.48 -16.79 15.28
N ALA A 280 0.67 -17.86 15.24
CA ALA A 280 0.77 -18.93 14.26
C ALA A 280 0.24 -18.58 12.87
N TYR A 281 -0.47 -17.46 12.69
CA TYR A 281 -1.01 -17.06 11.38
C TYR A 281 0.10 -16.93 10.33
N CYS A 282 -0.01 -17.71 9.26
CA CYS A 282 1.03 -17.85 8.23
C CYS A 282 0.51 -17.74 6.79
N SER A 283 -0.79 -17.58 6.60
CA SER A 283 -1.43 -17.69 5.28
C SER A 283 -1.12 -16.52 4.34
N THR A 284 -0.91 -15.33 4.90
CA THR A 284 -0.39 -14.15 4.20
C THR A 284 0.69 -13.46 5.04
N PRO A 285 1.64 -12.74 4.43
CA PRO A 285 2.57 -11.89 5.17
C PRO A 285 1.82 -10.87 6.04
N LEU A 286 2.32 -10.65 7.25
CA LEU A 286 1.77 -9.70 8.21
C LEU A 286 2.90 -8.90 8.85
N ALA A 287 2.88 -7.58 8.78
CA ALA A 287 3.92 -6.75 9.40
C ALA A 287 4.01 -7.02 10.91
N VAL A 288 5.23 -7.03 11.47
CA VAL A 288 5.46 -7.36 12.88
C VAL A 288 4.63 -6.51 13.83
N GLY A 289 4.62 -5.18 13.64
CA GLY A 289 3.82 -4.27 14.47
C GLY A 289 2.31 -4.56 14.42
N ARG A 290 1.79 -5.00 13.27
CA ARG A 290 0.38 -5.38 13.13
C ARG A 290 0.07 -6.72 13.79
N ARG A 291 0.97 -7.71 13.66
CA ARG A 291 0.85 -8.98 14.40
C ARG A 291 0.84 -8.73 15.90
N THR A 292 1.81 -7.94 16.39
CA THR A 292 1.89 -7.55 17.81
C THR A 292 0.63 -6.80 18.26
N ALA A 293 0.02 -5.99 17.40
CA ALA A 293 -1.24 -5.31 17.72
C ALA A 293 -2.43 -6.24 17.88
N LEU A 294 -2.61 -7.18 16.96
CA LEU A 294 -3.66 -8.20 17.11
C LEU A 294 -3.40 -9.05 18.36
N THR A 295 -2.14 -9.44 18.62
CA THR A 295 -1.74 -10.15 19.84
C THR A 295 -2.05 -9.32 21.10
N ALA A 296 -1.75 -8.00 21.11
CA ALA A 296 -2.05 -7.10 22.22
C ALA A 296 -3.56 -6.97 22.47
N LEU A 297 -4.37 -6.83 21.42
CA LEU A 297 -5.84 -6.80 21.52
C LEU A 297 -6.40 -8.10 22.11
N ALA A 298 -5.77 -9.23 21.80
CA ALA A 298 -6.06 -10.54 22.37
C ALA A 298 -5.46 -10.76 23.77
N ALA A 299 -4.88 -9.73 24.40
CA ALA A 299 -4.18 -9.80 25.69
C ALA A 299 -3.02 -10.83 25.73
N GLY A 300 -2.35 -11.03 24.60
CA GLY A 300 -1.16 -11.86 24.46
C GLY A 300 0.15 -11.15 24.85
N PRO A 301 1.26 -11.90 24.93
CA PRO A 301 2.57 -11.36 25.30
C PRO A 301 3.18 -10.49 24.19
N MET A 302 4.08 -9.58 24.57
CA MET A 302 4.89 -8.82 23.61
C MET A 302 6.07 -9.69 23.12
N PRO A 303 6.48 -9.56 21.85
CA PRO A 303 7.66 -10.27 21.35
C PRO A 303 8.94 -9.73 22.01
N ALA A 304 10.01 -10.53 21.95
CA ALA A 304 11.33 -10.10 22.37
C ALA A 304 11.81 -8.88 21.53
N PRO A 305 12.71 -8.05 22.07
CA PRO A 305 13.31 -6.93 21.35
C PRO A 305 13.93 -7.35 20.01
N ILE A 306 13.71 -6.52 19.00
CA ILE A 306 14.07 -6.75 17.61
C ILE A 306 15.23 -5.84 17.24
N LEU A 307 16.19 -6.40 16.49
CA LEU A 307 17.28 -5.70 15.81
C LEU A 307 16.92 -5.54 14.32
N PRO A 308 16.41 -4.38 13.86
CA PRO A 308 16.22 -4.12 12.44
C PRO A 308 17.55 -4.19 11.67
N SER A 309 17.47 -4.32 10.34
CA SER A 309 18.67 -4.32 9.50
C SER A 309 19.46 -3.04 9.67
N ALA A 310 20.73 -3.17 10.05
CA ALA A 310 21.66 -2.06 10.16
C ALA A 310 21.93 -1.40 8.80
N ARG A 311 22.41 -0.15 8.83
CA ARG A 311 22.94 0.56 7.66
C ARG A 311 24.44 0.68 7.80
N ARG A 312 25.19 0.33 6.75
CA ARG A 312 26.66 0.38 6.83
C ARG A 312 27.17 1.79 7.04
N PHE A 313 26.60 2.77 6.31
CA PHE A 313 26.95 4.20 6.36
C PHE A 313 26.53 4.92 7.66
N ARG A 314 25.77 4.28 8.57
CA ARG A 314 25.44 4.88 9.88
C ARG A 314 26.46 4.47 10.92
N SER A 315 26.77 5.36 11.87
CA SER A 315 27.64 5.05 13.00
C SER A 315 26.91 4.33 14.14
N ASP A 316 25.59 4.45 14.19
CA ASP A 316 24.68 3.80 15.14
C ASP A 316 23.72 2.82 14.44
N GLN A 317 22.97 2.07 15.25
CA GLN A 317 21.98 1.09 14.79
C GLN A 317 20.72 1.14 15.67
N LYS A 318 19.58 0.74 15.11
CA LYS A 318 18.29 0.70 15.80
C LYS A 318 18.12 -0.60 16.59
N ALA A 319 17.51 -0.51 17.75
CA ALA A 319 16.81 -1.59 18.44
C ALA A 319 15.36 -1.17 18.65
N THR A 320 14.43 -2.13 18.59
CA THR A 320 12.99 -1.86 18.75
C THR A 320 12.36 -2.87 19.68
N TYR A 321 11.42 -2.44 20.53
CA TYR A 321 10.57 -3.36 21.30
C TYR A 321 9.16 -2.79 21.44
N PHE A 322 8.21 -3.64 21.82
CA PHE A 322 6.81 -3.27 21.95
C PHE A 322 6.37 -3.34 23.41
N PHE A 323 5.46 -2.45 23.81
CA PHE A 323 4.86 -2.46 25.14
C PHE A 323 3.42 -1.94 25.11
N THR A 324 2.67 -2.25 26.16
CA THR A 324 1.33 -1.70 26.41
C THR A 324 1.33 -0.98 27.75
N GLY A 325 0.49 0.05 27.90
CA GLY A 325 0.45 0.86 29.11
C GLY A 325 1.66 1.79 29.24
N ALA A 326 2.18 1.96 30.46
CA ALA A 326 3.29 2.87 30.74
C ALA A 326 4.62 2.37 30.16
N LEU A 327 5.50 3.31 29.79
CA LEU A 327 6.85 3.02 29.29
C LEU A 327 7.64 2.18 30.33
N PRO A 328 8.13 0.98 29.96
CA PRO A 328 8.96 0.17 30.84
C PRO A 328 10.27 0.87 31.24
N ALA A 329 10.82 0.49 32.39
CA ALA A 329 12.18 0.90 32.75
C ALA A 329 13.18 0.19 31.83
N GLU A 330 13.84 0.94 30.97
CA GLU A 330 14.77 0.42 29.97
C GLU A 330 16.23 0.78 30.30
N GLN A 331 17.13 -0.20 30.17
CA GLN A 331 18.58 -0.01 30.17
C GLN A 331 19.19 -0.87 29.06
N TRP A 332 20.35 -0.47 28.54
CA TRP A 332 20.94 -1.07 27.35
C TRP A 332 22.41 -1.42 27.57
N LYS A 333 22.83 -2.58 27.05
CA LYS A 333 24.24 -2.95 26.94
C LYS A 333 24.61 -3.08 25.46
N VAL A 334 25.80 -2.63 25.10
CA VAL A 334 26.45 -2.87 23.80
C VAL A 334 27.78 -3.56 24.06
N ASP A 335 27.99 -4.72 23.45
CA ASP A 335 29.16 -5.59 23.67
C ASP A 335 29.42 -5.86 25.16
N GLY A 336 28.34 -6.09 25.92
CA GLY A 336 28.36 -6.36 27.36
C GLY A 336 28.55 -5.15 28.27
N SER A 337 28.86 -3.96 27.73
CA SER A 337 29.04 -2.72 28.50
C SER A 337 27.79 -1.85 28.48
N TRP A 338 27.48 -1.18 29.59
CA TRP A 338 26.33 -0.26 29.65
C TRP A 338 26.45 0.89 28.64
N ALA A 339 25.40 1.12 27.87
CA ALA A 339 25.35 2.14 26.84
C ALA A 339 24.11 3.01 27.01
N SER A 340 24.26 4.31 26.72
CA SER A 340 23.13 5.24 26.65
C SER A 340 22.63 5.33 25.21
N PRO A 341 21.30 5.40 24.99
CA PRO A 341 20.75 5.70 23.68
C PRO A 341 21.30 6.99 23.09
N THR A 342 21.67 6.99 21.81
CA THR A 342 22.00 8.22 21.07
C THR A 342 20.74 8.99 20.71
N SER A 343 19.63 8.30 20.52
CA SER A 343 18.29 8.84 20.26
C SER A 343 17.26 7.78 20.63
N ALA A 344 16.05 8.19 20.96
CA ALA A 344 14.94 7.28 21.14
C ALA A 344 13.61 7.94 20.81
N LYS A 345 12.63 7.12 20.44
CA LYS A 345 11.27 7.53 20.10
C LYS A 345 10.26 6.48 20.52
N THR A 346 9.09 6.91 20.95
CA THR A 346 7.91 6.07 21.16
C THR A 346 6.91 6.29 20.03
N VAL A 347 6.54 5.22 19.33
CA VAL A 347 5.59 5.24 18.20
C VAL A 347 4.27 4.64 18.67
N ASP A 348 3.16 5.35 18.42
CA ASP A 348 1.83 4.85 18.74
C ASP A 348 1.24 4.09 17.55
N HIS A 349 0.87 2.82 17.79
CA HIS A 349 0.12 2.02 16.83
C HIS A 349 -1.38 2.21 17.08
N ARG A 350 -1.95 3.22 16.43
CA ARG A 350 -3.39 3.53 16.48
C ARG A 350 -4.19 2.71 15.47
N TYR A 351 -5.35 2.24 15.90
CA TYR A 351 -6.35 1.59 15.06
C TYR A 351 -7.69 2.24 15.35
N PHE A 352 -8.28 2.91 14.35
CA PHE A 352 -9.49 3.71 14.50
C PHE A 352 -9.36 4.71 15.67
N ASP A 353 -8.23 5.42 15.70
CA ASP A 353 -7.83 6.45 16.67
C ASP A 353 -7.48 5.95 18.09
N GLU A 354 -7.79 4.69 18.42
CA GLU A 354 -7.41 4.08 19.68
C GLU A 354 -5.96 3.57 19.65
N VAL A 355 -5.15 3.94 20.65
CA VAL A 355 -3.80 3.39 20.83
C VAL A 355 -3.90 1.96 21.34
N VAL A 356 -3.44 1.00 20.52
CA VAL A 356 -3.45 -0.42 20.88
C VAL A 356 -2.18 -0.84 21.60
N LEU A 357 -1.03 -0.33 21.14
CA LEU A 357 0.28 -0.56 21.75
C LEU A 357 1.27 0.54 21.33
N HIS A 358 2.41 0.55 22.00
CA HIS A 358 3.53 1.42 21.70
C HIS A 358 4.72 0.61 21.18
N GLU A 359 5.41 1.15 20.20
CA GLU A 359 6.72 0.66 19.73
C GLU A 359 7.79 1.64 20.18
N ARG A 360 8.76 1.14 20.95
CA ARG A 360 9.93 1.91 21.37
C ARG A 360 11.05 1.69 20.37
N ILE A 361 11.51 2.75 19.73
CA ILE A 361 12.67 2.78 18.84
C ILE A 361 13.83 3.42 19.61
N VAL A 362 14.96 2.73 19.68
CA VAL A 362 16.18 3.19 20.37
C VAL A 362 17.37 3.09 19.44
N TRP A 363 18.14 4.16 19.33
CA TRP A 363 19.41 4.18 18.60
C TRP A 363 20.56 3.99 19.56
N LEU A 364 21.45 3.06 19.21
CA LEU A 364 22.59 2.66 20.05
C LEU A 364 23.85 2.55 19.18
N PRO A 365 25.05 2.68 19.77
CA PRO A 365 26.29 2.34 19.09
C PRO A 365 26.23 0.94 18.44
N LYS A 366 26.97 0.74 17.35
CA LYS A 366 27.12 -0.58 16.73
C LYS A 366 27.78 -1.56 17.70
N GLY A 367 27.28 -2.79 17.71
CA GLY A 367 27.75 -3.90 18.55
C GLY A 367 26.64 -4.92 18.81
N GLU A 368 26.90 -5.92 19.65
CA GLU A 368 25.89 -6.84 20.16
C GLU A 368 25.04 -6.12 21.21
N ILE A 369 23.72 -6.00 20.96
CA ILE A 369 22.82 -5.28 21.85
C ILE A 369 22.10 -6.26 22.79
N THR A 370 22.11 -5.93 24.08
CA THR A 370 21.25 -6.56 25.08
C THR A 370 20.36 -5.52 25.74
N ALA A 371 19.06 -5.81 25.82
CA ALA A 371 18.09 -4.96 26.49
C ALA A 371 17.85 -5.46 27.92
N VAL A 372 17.78 -4.55 28.89
CA VAL A 372 17.33 -4.84 30.25
C VAL A 372 16.02 -4.07 30.46
N ILE A 373 14.90 -4.76 30.38
CA ILE A 373 13.56 -4.18 30.43
C ILE A 373 12.88 -4.63 31.72
N ASN A 374 12.50 -3.68 32.57
CA ASN A 374 11.98 -3.93 33.92
C ASN A 374 12.87 -4.88 34.74
N GLY A 375 14.20 -4.75 34.58
CA GLY A 375 15.19 -5.59 35.26
C GLY A 375 15.42 -6.98 34.64
N GLN A 376 14.68 -7.35 33.59
CA GLN A 376 14.87 -8.60 32.88
C GLN A 376 15.80 -8.41 31.67
N GLU A 377 16.86 -9.21 31.61
CA GLU A 377 17.81 -9.22 30.49
C GLU A 377 17.23 -10.03 29.31
N LEU A 378 17.11 -9.37 28.15
CA LEU A 378 16.52 -9.89 26.93
C LEU A 378 17.48 -9.71 25.75
N PRO A 379 17.74 -10.76 24.96
CA PRO A 379 18.56 -10.63 23.76
C PRO A 379 17.83 -9.78 22.72
N VAL A 380 18.57 -8.90 22.03
CA VAL A 380 18.05 -8.16 20.88
C VAL A 380 18.53 -8.85 19.61
N ALA A 381 17.60 -9.40 18.84
CA ALA A 381 17.94 -10.24 17.69
C ALA A 381 17.21 -9.80 16.42
N PRO A 382 17.76 -10.12 15.23
CA PRO A 382 17.03 -9.91 13.99
C PRO A 382 15.65 -10.57 14.03
N TYR A 383 14.64 -9.87 13.51
CA TYR A 383 13.30 -10.45 13.39
C TYR A 383 13.37 -11.71 12.52
N ARG A 384 12.87 -12.85 13.03
CA ARG A 384 12.94 -14.15 12.36
C ARG A 384 12.09 -14.25 11.07
N GLY A 385 11.43 -13.16 10.69
CA GLY A 385 10.53 -13.11 9.55
C GLY A 385 9.13 -13.64 9.91
N ASN A 386 8.21 -13.49 8.97
CA ASN A 386 6.85 -13.99 9.15
C ASN A 386 6.82 -15.54 9.05
N PRO A 387 6.03 -16.20 9.90
CA PRO A 387 5.68 -17.61 9.68
C PRO A 387 5.25 -17.81 8.24
N ARG A 388 5.90 -18.75 7.57
CA ARG A 388 5.51 -19.18 6.22
C ARG A 388 4.58 -20.38 6.35
N PRO A 389 3.61 -20.53 5.45
CA PRO A 389 2.85 -21.76 5.44
C PRO A 389 3.82 -22.92 5.17
N PRO A 390 3.63 -24.08 5.85
CA PRO A 390 4.34 -25.30 5.50
C PRO A 390 4.22 -25.61 4.00
N GLU A 391 5.24 -26.26 3.44
CA GLU A 391 5.09 -26.82 2.10
C GLU A 391 3.88 -27.76 2.09
N THR A 392 2.98 -27.54 1.13
CA THR A 392 1.77 -28.36 1.05
C THR A 392 2.17 -29.79 0.68
N VAL A 393 1.49 -30.79 1.21
CA VAL A 393 1.88 -32.18 0.97
C VAL A 393 1.46 -32.57 -0.46
N PRO A 394 2.38 -33.09 -1.31
CA PRO A 394 1.99 -33.61 -2.61
C PRO A 394 0.92 -34.69 -2.46
N GLY A 395 -0.12 -34.64 -3.29
CA GLY A 395 -1.19 -35.64 -3.26
C GLY A 395 -0.63 -37.05 -3.40
N ARG A 396 -1.01 -37.98 -2.51
CA ARG A 396 -0.77 -39.40 -2.72
C ARG A 396 -1.66 -39.89 -3.85
N HIS A 397 -1.22 -39.76 -5.09
CA HIS A 397 -1.85 -40.48 -6.19
C HIS A 397 -1.76 -41.98 -5.89
N ARG A 398 -2.91 -42.63 -5.64
CA ARG A 398 -3.03 -44.08 -5.87
C ARG A 398 -2.87 -44.28 -7.37
N HIS A 399 -1.64 -44.52 -7.82
CA HIS A 399 -1.40 -45.00 -9.15
C HIS A 399 -2.12 -46.34 -9.32
N GLY A 400 -3.29 -46.30 -9.95
CA GLY A 400 -3.78 -47.44 -10.72
C GLY A 400 -2.69 -47.78 -11.72
N SER A 401 -2.10 -48.95 -11.54
CA SER A 401 -1.05 -49.49 -12.38
C SER A 401 -1.51 -49.52 -13.84
N SER A 402 -1.06 -48.55 -14.62
CA SER A 402 -0.98 -48.68 -16.07
C SER A 402 0.51 -48.59 -16.43
N PRO A 403 1.13 -49.66 -16.94
CA PRO A 403 2.57 -49.68 -17.17
C PRO A 403 2.89 -48.66 -18.26
N SER A 404 3.55 -47.58 -17.89
CA SER A 404 4.08 -46.53 -18.77
C SER A 404 5.27 -47.02 -19.62
N GLY A 405 5.26 -48.27 -20.07
CA GLY A 405 6.28 -48.89 -20.92
C GLY A 405 6.04 -48.74 -22.42
N LEU A 406 4.86 -48.28 -22.84
CA LEU A 406 4.48 -48.25 -24.27
C LEU A 406 4.54 -46.86 -24.93
N ARG A 407 4.46 -45.75 -24.17
CA ARG A 407 4.70 -44.39 -24.74
C ARG A 407 6.18 -44.03 -24.85
N ARG A 408 7.08 -44.75 -24.18
CA ARG A 408 8.54 -44.56 -24.31
C ARG A 408 9.20 -45.41 -25.41
N ARG A 409 8.42 -46.24 -26.14
CA ARG A 409 8.90 -47.07 -27.25
C ARG A 409 8.55 -46.56 -28.66
N LEU A 410 7.73 -45.51 -28.80
CA LEU A 410 7.42 -44.93 -30.12
C LEU A 410 8.21 -43.66 -30.48
N ALA A 411 8.98 -43.08 -29.56
CA ALA A 411 9.90 -41.97 -29.88
C ALA A 411 11.35 -42.42 -30.13
N ARG A 412 11.60 -43.73 -30.31
CA ARG A 412 12.96 -44.30 -30.44
C ARG A 412 13.20 -45.05 -31.76
N VAL A 413 12.37 -44.85 -32.78
CA VAL A 413 12.57 -45.41 -34.14
C VAL A 413 12.92 -44.34 -35.19
N LEU A 414 12.87 -43.05 -34.86
CA LEU A 414 13.43 -41.99 -35.69
C LEU A 414 14.04 -40.97 -34.71
N GLY A 415 15.33 -40.74 -34.61
CA GLY A 415 16.51 -41.27 -35.25
C GLY A 415 17.66 -40.35 -34.80
N ARG A 416 18.73 -40.98 -34.28
CA ARG A 416 20.16 -40.59 -34.28
C ARG A 416 20.49 -39.10 -34.09
N GLY A 417 21.19 -38.69 -33.03
CA GLY A 417 22.51 -39.16 -32.55
C GLY A 417 23.42 -37.92 -32.63
N SER A 418 24.11 -37.44 -31.61
CA SER A 418 25.30 -37.95 -30.88
C SER A 418 25.88 -36.66 -30.25
N THR A 419 26.53 -36.57 -29.11
CA THR A 419 27.15 -37.50 -28.16
C THR A 419 27.56 -36.65 -26.95
N GLU A 420 27.49 -37.27 -25.78
CA GLU A 420 28.40 -37.07 -24.64
C GLU A 420 28.41 -35.73 -23.88
N SER A 421 27.56 -35.75 -22.85
CA SER A 421 27.75 -35.44 -21.42
C SER A 421 29.19 -35.38 -20.84
N PRO A 422 29.35 -35.07 -19.54
CA PRO A 422 29.78 -33.79 -18.97
C PRO A 422 31.14 -33.95 -18.22
N PRO A 423 31.66 -32.97 -17.46
CA PRO A 423 31.38 -33.02 -16.02
C PRO A 423 31.46 -31.68 -15.23
N GLN A 424 30.83 -31.73 -14.05
CA GLN A 424 31.17 -31.16 -12.74
C GLN A 424 32.06 -29.91 -12.58
N GLN A 425 31.55 -29.04 -11.71
CA GLN A 425 32.24 -28.06 -10.85
C GLN A 425 33.66 -28.47 -10.40
N VAL A 426 34.61 -27.52 -10.51
CA VAL A 426 35.63 -27.28 -9.47
C VAL A 426 36.04 -25.79 -9.48
N ASN A 427 36.17 -25.21 -8.28
CA ASN A 427 36.87 -23.95 -8.00
C ASN A 427 38.30 -23.95 -8.56
N ALA A 428 38.76 -22.81 -9.10
CA ALA A 428 40.11 -22.27 -8.83
C ALA A 428 40.30 -20.90 -9.50
N SER A 429 40.77 -19.96 -8.69
CA SER A 429 41.44 -18.72 -9.05
C SER A 429 42.67 -18.94 -9.95
N SER A 430 42.85 -18.14 -11.01
CA SER A 430 44.18 -17.75 -11.50
C SER A 430 44.11 -16.46 -12.33
N ALA A 431 45.00 -15.53 -12.03
CA ALA A 431 45.28 -14.35 -12.83
C ALA A 431 45.99 -14.72 -14.14
N SER A 432 45.70 -14.01 -15.25
CA SER A 432 46.70 -13.67 -16.26
C SER A 432 46.23 -12.51 -17.15
N THR A 433 47.03 -11.46 -17.11
CA THR A 433 47.23 -10.35 -18.05
C THR A 433 47.57 -10.84 -19.46
N VAL A 434 46.95 -10.28 -20.52
CA VAL A 434 47.63 -9.77 -21.74
C VAL A 434 46.77 -8.68 -22.39
N SER A 435 47.46 -7.63 -22.85
CA SER A 435 47.03 -6.35 -23.42
C SER A 435 46.94 -6.37 -24.96
N SER A 436 46.24 -5.36 -25.52
CA SER A 436 46.47 -4.59 -26.78
C SER A 436 45.18 -4.47 -27.62
N SER A 437 44.43 -3.36 -27.54
CA SER A 437 44.64 -1.97 -28.02
C SER A 437 44.12 -1.72 -29.45
N ALA A 438 43.09 -0.87 -29.58
CA ALA A 438 42.95 0.10 -30.68
C ALA A 438 41.94 1.19 -30.29
N ASP A 439 42.44 2.43 -30.29
CA ASP A 439 41.82 3.71 -29.94
C ASP A 439 40.71 4.18 -30.88
N SER A 440 39.79 4.99 -30.34
CA SER A 440 39.40 6.29 -30.93
C SER A 440 38.58 7.18 -29.97
N SER A 441 39.24 8.25 -29.49
CA SER A 441 38.75 9.64 -29.31
C SER A 441 37.55 9.98 -28.41
N ALA A 442 37.84 10.55 -27.22
CA ALA A 442 37.60 11.95 -26.82
C ALA A 442 37.91 12.11 -25.30
N PRO A 443 38.55 13.19 -24.81
CA PRO A 443 38.88 13.32 -23.39
C PRO A 443 37.61 13.63 -22.57
N SER A 444 37.16 12.65 -21.79
CA SER A 444 36.15 12.84 -20.73
C SER A 444 36.78 13.62 -19.56
N PRO A 445 36.09 14.59 -18.92
CA PRO A 445 36.61 15.34 -17.77
C PRO A 445 36.83 14.50 -16.50
N TYR A 446 36.72 13.17 -16.57
CA TYR A 446 36.92 12.26 -15.46
C TYR A 446 37.84 11.11 -15.86
N THR A 447 39.15 11.31 -15.73
CA THR A 447 40.15 10.22 -15.67
C THR A 447 40.71 10.17 -14.26
N ALA A 448 40.31 9.15 -13.51
CA ALA A 448 40.81 8.84 -12.17
C ALA A 448 41.96 7.83 -12.26
N SER A 449 42.97 7.98 -11.41
CA SER A 449 44.27 7.29 -11.54
C SER A 449 44.37 5.99 -10.72
N SER A 450 43.32 5.57 -10.01
CA SER A 450 43.27 4.32 -9.23
C SER A 450 41.84 3.83 -8.97
N PRO A 451 41.61 2.52 -8.68
CA PRO A 451 40.27 1.97 -8.36
C PRO A 451 39.64 2.51 -7.06
N THR A 452 40.41 3.19 -6.21
CA THR A 452 39.93 3.97 -5.06
C THR A 452 39.50 5.39 -5.42
N ASP A 453 39.77 5.85 -6.65
CA ASP A 453 39.43 7.17 -7.17
C ASP A 453 38.12 7.16 -7.98
N TRP A 454 37.34 6.08 -7.93
CA TRP A 454 35.99 6.11 -8.51
C TRP A 454 35.19 7.20 -7.78
N PRO A 455 34.68 8.22 -8.48
CA PRO A 455 33.90 9.25 -7.84
C PRO A 455 32.63 8.62 -7.27
N ARG A 456 32.45 8.79 -5.96
CA ARG A 456 31.22 8.45 -5.24
C ARG A 456 30.03 8.96 -6.06
N THR A 457 29.03 8.11 -6.33
CA THR A 457 27.95 8.48 -7.25
C THR A 457 26.69 8.87 -6.49
N TRP A 458 26.20 10.08 -6.74
CA TRP A 458 24.89 10.55 -6.30
C TRP A 458 23.94 10.57 -7.49
N LEU A 459 22.81 9.87 -7.33
CA LEU A 459 21.75 9.79 -8.32
C LEU A 459 20.59 10.69 -7.87
N TYR A 460 20.15 11.59 -8.74
CA TYR A 460 19.12 12.60 -8.47
C TYR A 460 17.91 12.35 -9.35
N MET A 461 16.71 12.53 -8.81
CA MET A 461 15.48 12.42 -9.59
C MET A 461 14.36 13.25 -8.95
N ASP A 462 13.74 14.12 -9.73
CA ASP A 462 12.48 14.73 -9.34
C ASP A 462 11.34 13.75 -9.63
N ARG A 463 11.03 13.58 -10.92
CA ARG A 463 10.18 12.53 -11.50
C ARG A 463 10.80 12.06 -12.81
N HIS A 464 10.36 10.92 -13.34
CA HIS A 464 10.83 10.44 -14.64
C HIS A 464 10.45 11.38 -15.78
N ASP A 465 9.28 12.02 -15.66
CA ASP A 465 8.61 12.79 -16.70
C ASP A 465 8.72 14.33 -16.53
N SER A 466 9.34 14.82 -15.45
CA SER A 466 9.47 16.26 -15.18
C SER A 466 10.62 16.60 -14.24
N ALA A 467 11.24 17.76 -14.43
CA ALA A 467 12.19 18.36 -13.51
C ALA A 467 11.67 19.69 -12.92
N GLY A 468 12.48 20.32 -12.07
CA GLY A 468 12.21 21.63 -11.48
C GLY A 468 11.63 21.59 -10.07
N ASP A 469 11.63 20.41 -9.43
CA ASP A 469 11.35 20.27 -8.00
C ASP A 469 12.67 20.24 -7.22
N ASN A 470 12.73 19.63 -6.04
CA ASN A 470 13.88 19.75 -5.13
C ASN A 470 15.20 19.14 -5.59
N ALA A 471 15.20 18.12 -6.45
CA ALA A 471 16.41 17.45 -6.89
C ALA A 471 17.20 18.31 -7.88
N GLU A 472 16.52 19.06 -8.77
CA GLU A 472 17.17 19.94 -9.75
C GLU A 472 18.04 21.05 -9.10
N PRO A 473 17.52 21.94 -8.23
CA PRO A 473 18.32 22.99 -7.58
C PRO A 473 19.40 22.40 -6.68
N LEU A 474 19.14 21.26 -6.01
CA LEU A 474 20.16 20.57 -5.23
C LEU A 474 21.30 20.04 -6.12
N TYR A 475 20.99 19.46 -7.29
CA TYR A 475 21.99 19.03 -8.26
C TYR A 475 22.86 20.21 -8.70
N ARG A 476 22.24 21.34 -9.07
CA ARG A 476 22.95 22.55 -9.52
C ARG A 476 23.93 23.05 -8.46
N TYR A 477 23.48 23.11 -7.21
CA TYR A 477 24.32 23.55 -6.10
C TYR A 477 25.41 22.52 -5.77
N ALA A 478 25.05 21.26 -5.60
CA ALA A 478 25.97 20.21 -5.16
C ALA A 478 27.08 19.94 -6.18
N ARG A 479 26.80 20.01 -7.49
CA ARG A 479 27.81 19.82 -8.55
C ARG A 479 29.02 20.74 -8.41
N THR A 480 28.84 21.96 -7.90
CA THR A 480 29.93 22.92 -7.70
C THR A 480 30.52 22.91 -6.30
N HIS A 481 29.81 22.37 -5.30
CA HIS A 481 30.21 22.36 -3.89
C HIS A 481 30.64 20.97 -3.38
N ALA A 482 30.47 19.92 -4.19
CA ALA A 482 30.91 18.55 -3.93
C ALA A 482 31.63 17.94 -5.17
N PRO A 483 32.67 18.58 -5.72
CA PRO A 483 33.27 18.19 -7.01
C PRO A 483 33.94 16.80 -7.01
N SER A 484 34.18 16.19 -5.85
CA SER A 484 34.68 14.82 -5.71
C SER A 484 33.59 13.75 -5.90
N VAL A 485 32.33 14.16 -6.04
CA VAL A 485 31.18 13.29 -6.27
C VAL A 485 30.81 13.32 -7.76
N ARG A 486 30.45 12.17 -8.31
CA ARG A 486 29.81 12.05 -9.61
C ARG A 486 28.31 12.27 -9.44
N HIS A 487 27.79 13.32 -10.05
CA HIS A 487 26.37 13.66 -10.00
C HIS A 487 25.68 13.21 -11.28
N ILE A 488 24.64 12.39 -11.17
CA ILE A 488 23.83 11.90 -12.30
C ILE A 488 22.37 12.29 -12.05
N PHE A 489 21.73 12.95 -13.01
CA PHE A 489 20.32 13.30 -12.94
C PHE A 489 19.49 12.38 -13.84
N VAL A 490 18.50 11.72 -13.26
CA VAL A 490 17.64 10.74 -13.95
C VAL A 490 16.38 11.43 -14.44
N ILE A 491 16.13 11.33 -15.74
CA ILE A 491 14.95 11.90 -16.41
C ILE A 491 14.79 11.23 -17.77
N GLU A 492 13.58 10.99 -18.24
CA GLU A 492 13.35 10.39 -19.57
C GLU A 492 13.84 11.30 -20.69
N ARG A 493 14.39 10.70 -21.75
CA ARG A 493 14.84 11.46 -22.93
C ARG A 493 13.70 12.19 -23.65
N THR A 494 12.48 11.68 -23.51
CA THR A 494 11.25 12.28 -24.04
C THR A 494 10.72 13.42 -23.18
N CYS A 495 11.28 13.64 -21.98
CA CYS A 495 10.85 14.73 -21.10
C CYS A 495 11.16 16.10 -21.74
N PRO A 496 10.22 17.06 -21.74
CA PRO A 496 10.45 18.41 -22.26
C PRO A 496 11.61 19.17 -21.59
N ASP A 497 12.00 18.78 -20.37
CA ASP A 497 13.12 19.41 -19.66
C ASP A 497 14.49 18.88 -20.07
N TRP A 498 14.58 17.77 -20.82
CA TRP A 498 15.86 17.12 -21.16
C TRP A 498 16.85 18.08 -21.84
N ASP A 499 16.43 18.75 -22.90
CA ASP A 499 17.32 19.62 -23.69
C ASP A 499 17.82 20.82 -22.89
N ARG A 500 16.94 21.41 -22.06
CA ARG A 500 17.30 22.51 -21.16
C ARG A 500 18.36 22.07 -20.15
N LEU A 501 18.14 20.93 -19.50
CA LEU A 501 19.09 20.40 -18.50
C LEU A 501 20.43 20.00 -19.15
N ALA A 502 20.41 19.43 -20.35
CA ALA A 502 21.61 19.08 -21.09
C ALA A 502 22.43 20.32 -21.45
N GLN A 503 21.77 21.41 -21.88
CA GLN A 503 22.40 22.71 -22.15
C GLN A 503 23.01 23.32 -20.89
N ASP A 504 22.40 23.11 -19.73
CA ASP A 504 22.92 23.52 -18.41
C ASP A 504 24.07 22.62 -17.89
N GLY A 505 24.49 21.65 -18.70
CA GLY A 505 25.62 20.75 -18.43
C GLY A 505 25.29 19.64 -17.43
N PHE A 506 24.02 19.25 -17.29
CA PHE A 506 23.66 18.11 -16.46
C PHE A 506 24.18 16.81 -17.08
N VAL A 507 24.63 15.90 -16.24
CA VAL A 507 24.89 14.50 -16.62
C VAL A 507 23.55 13.76 -16.53
N LEU A 508 22.87 13.63 -17.66
CA LEU A 508 21.54 13.02 -17.74
C LEU A 508 21.61 11.50 -17.97
N LEU A 509 20.69 10.78 -17.34
CA LEU A 509 20.47 9.35 -17.53
C LEU A 509 18.99 9.07 -17.80
N ASP A 510 18.72 8.44 -18.94
CA ASP A 510 17.37 7.99 -19.30
C ASP A 510 17.02 6.69 -18.55
N PRO A 511 16.00 6.68 -17.66
CA PRO A 511 15.64 5.50 -16.90
C PRO A 511 15.04 4.37 -17.74
N THR A 512 14.61 4.65 -18.97
CA THR A 512 14.08 3.64 -19.91
C THR A 512 15.19 2.92 -20.70
N GLY A 513 16.41 3.47 -20.69
CA GLY A 513 17.55 2.96 -21.44
C GLY A 513 18.35 1.88 -20.71
N PRO A 514 19.20 1.13 -21.45
CA PRO A 514 20.12 0.17 -20.85
C PRO A 514 21.17 0.94 -20.01
N GLY A 515 21.17 0.73 -18.70
CA GLY A 515 22.13 1.35 -17.78
C GLY A 515 21.53 1.90 -16.50
N PHE A 516 20.21 2.12 -16.45
CA PHE A 516 19.55 2.61 -15.24
C PHE A 516 19.72 1.66 -14.06
N ASP A 517 19.55 0.34 -14.27
CA ASP A 517 19.77 -0.65 -13.21
C ASP A 517 21.20 -0.63 -12.65
N ALA A 518 22.19 -0.46 -13.52
CA ALA A 518 23.59 -0.39 -13.12
C ALA A 518 23.91 0.91 -12.38
N ALA A 519 23.37 2.05 -12.85
CA ALA A 519 23.53 3.34 -12.19
C ALA A 519 22.82 3.36 -10.83
N TRP A 520 21.60 2.81 -10.75
CA TRP A 520 20.86 2.64 -9.51
C TRP A 520 21.64 1.77 -8.53
N ALA A 521 22.06 0.56 -8.92
CA ALA A 521 22.80 -0.35 -8.04
C ALA A 521 24.18 0.19 -7.63
N GLY A 522 24.84 0.97 -8.49
CA GLY A 522 26.15 1.57 -8.25
C GLY A 522 26.10 2.91 -7.50
N ALA A 523 24.93 3.52 -7.33
CA ALA A 523 24.79 4.78 -6.60
C ALA A 523 25.01 4.58 -5.10
N GLU A 524 25.88 5.39 -4.51
CA GLU A 524 26.06 5.42 -3.05
C GLU A 524 24.88 6.13 -2.38
N THR A 525 24.45 7.25 -2.97
CA THR A 525 23.31 8.03 -2.49
C THR A 525 22.29 8.19 -3.61
N ILE A 526 21.04 7.88 -3.32
CA ILE A 526 19.88 8.06 -4.20
C ILE A 526 19.04 9.19 -3.59
N ILE A 527 18.81 10.25 -4.36
CA ILE A 527 18.21 11.50 -3.91
C ILE A 527 16.95 11.75 -4.73
N LEU A 528 15.79 11.73 -4.07
CA LEU A 528 14.48 11.65 -4.73
C LEU A 528 13.54 12.74 -4.22
N SER A 529 12.89 13.48 -5.11
CA SER A 529 11.80 14.39 -4.73
C SER A 529 10.45 13.66 -4.66
N ASP A 530 10.23 12.63 -5.49
CA ASP A 530 9.01 11.82 -5.51
C ASP A 530 9.34 10.31 -5.42
N ILE A 531 9.02 9.70 -4.28
CA ILE A 531 9.20 8.24 -4.05
C ILE A 531 8.03 7.40 -4.59
N GLY A 532 6.98 8.05 -5.09
CA GLY A 532 5.79 7.45 -5.69
C GLY A 532 5.92 7.25 -7.20
N ASP A 533 7.01 7.74 -7.79
CA ASP A 533 7.29 7.62 -9.21
C ASP A 533 7.25 6.14 -9.68
N PRO A 534 6.52 5.82 -10.76
CA PRO A 534 6.29 4.45 -11.19
C PRO A 534 7.57 3.69 -11.55
N LEU A 535 8.66 4.35 -11.95
CA LEU A 535 9.91 3.68 -12.33
C LEU A 535 10.75 3.22 -11.14
N ILE A 536 10.50 3.76 -9.95
CA ILE A 536 11.32 3.51 -8.75
C ILE A 536 10.56 3.04 -7.53
N LYS A 537 9.24 3.27 -7.42
CA LYS A 537 8.44 2.91 -6.23
C LYS A 537 8.64 1.45 -5.81
N ASP A 538 8.70 0.53 -6.77
CA ASP A 538 8.85 -0.89 -6.48
C ASP A 538 10.26 -1.23 -6.00
N ARG A 539 11.30 -0.49 -6.44
CA ARG A 539 12.68 -0.64 -5.97
C ARG A 539 12.83 -0.23 -4.50
N LEU A 540 12.05 0.76 -4.06
CA LEU A 540 12.02 1.23 -2.67
C LEU A 540 11.18 0.35 -1.75
N ASN A 541 10.17 -0.34 -2.29
CA ASN A 541 9.25 -1.19 -1.52
C ASN A 541 9.63 -2.68 -1.57
N SER A 542 10.72 -3.03 -2.26
CA SER A 542 11.21 -4.41 -2.42
C SER A 542 12.73 -4.50 -2.29
N ALA A 543 13.32 -5.64 -2.68
CA ALA A 543 14.77 -5.87 -2.61
C ALA A 543 15.58 -5.12 -3.70
N GLY A 544 14.98 -4.14 -4.40
CA GLY A 544 15.62 -3.38 -5.47
C GLY A 544 16.61 -2.30 -5.01
N THR A 545 16.72 -2.07 -3.69
CA THR A 545 17.67 -1.10 -3.12
C THR A 545 18.61 -1.81 -2.13
N GLY A 546 19.92 -1.67 -2.35
CA GLY A 546 20.95 -2.30 -1.52
C GLY A 546 20.99 -1.75 -0.10
N THR A 547 21.44 -2.56 0.86
CA THR A 547 21.56 -2.16 2.27
C THR A 547 22.59 -1.06 2.52
N ASP A 548 23.54 -0.94 1.59
CA ASP A 548 24.69 -0.02 1.66
C ASP A 548 24.41 1.31 0.97
N GLN A 549 23.29 1.41 0.25
CA GLN A 549 22.85 2.63 -0.41
C GLN A 549 22.08 3.51 0.57
N ARG A 550 22.31 4.82 0.49
CA ARG A 550 21.58 5.83 1.27
C ARG A 550 20.46 6.42 0.42
N VAL A 551 19.21 6.18 0.79
CA VAL A 551 18.04 6.81 0.15
C VAL A 551 17.65 8.09 0.89
N VAL A 552 17.72 9.21 0.18
CA VAL A 552 17.38 10.55 0.65
C VAL A 552 16.11 11.01 -0.03
N PHE A 553 15.05 11.19 0.75
CA PHE A 553 13.79 11.72 0.28
C PHE A 553 13.72 13.22 0.54
N LEU A 554 13.80 14.00 -0.54
CA LEU A 554 13.71 15.45 -0.54
C LEU A 554 12.28 15.96 -0.37
N GLN A 555 11.28 15.11 -0.66
CA GLN A 555 9.87 15.46 -0.79
C GLN A 555 9.59 16.43 -1.95
N HIS A 556 8.32 16.64 -2.26
CA HIS A 556 7.82 17.60 -3.26
C HIS A 556 6.77 18.55 -2.65
N GLY A 557 6.80 18.72 -1.33
CA GLY A 557 5.87 19.53 -0.55
C GLY A 557 6.03 19.26 0.94
N VAL A 558 5.66 20.26 1.76
CA VAL A 558 5.72 20.13 3.22
C VAL A 558 4.67 19.12 3.65
N THR A 559 5.06 18.15 4.48
CA THR A 559 4.16 17.10 4.96
C THR A 559 3.57 17.47 6.31
N MET A 560 2.51 18.27 6.29
CA MET A 560 1.75 18.59 7.51
C MET A 560 0.63 17.58 7.81
N ARG A 561 0.03 16.94 6.80
CA ARG A 561 -0.91 15.82 7.02
C ARG A 561 -0.20 14.52 7.42
N ASP A 562 -0.93 13.62 8.07
CA ASP A 562 -0.41 12.28 8.38
C ASP A 562 -0.25 11.41 7.12
N MET A 563 1.01 11.18 6.74
CA MET A 563 1.44 10.34 5.63
C MET A 563 2.27 9.12 6.07
N TRP A 564 2.27 8.79 7.36
CA TRP A 564 3.04 7.67 7.92
C TRP A 564 2.74 6.32 7.24
N ARG A 565 1.51 6.14 6.70
CA ARG A 565 1.11 4.93 5.93
C ARG A 565 1.98 4.71 4.70
N TRP A 566 2.42 5.80 4.08
CA TRP A 566 3.31 5.77 2.93
C TRP A 566 4.78 5.73 3.37
N PHE A 567 5.18 6.63 4.27
CA PHE A 567 6.57 6.79 4.69
C PHE A 567 7.12 5.53 5.38
N ASN A 568 6.34 4.91 6.28
CA ASN A 568 6.77 3.70 6.98
C ASN A 568 6.86 2.47 6.05
N GLY A 569 6.22 2.53 4.87
CA GLY A 569 6.21 1.45 3.88
C GLY A 569 7.39 1.49 2.90
N SER A 570 8.10 2.62 2.81
CA SER A 570 9.17 2.84 1.84
C SER A 570 10.56 2.79 2.48
N ARG A 571 11.55 2.34 1.70
CA ARG A 571 12.95 2.37 2.11
C ARG A 571 13.48 3.81 2.13
N LEU A 572 13.45 4.44 3.31
CA LEU A 572 13.94 5.80 3.54
C LEU A 572 15.06 5.78 4.59
N ASP A 573 16.21 6.37 4.25
CA ASP A 573 17.33 6.51 5.18
C ASP A 573 17.49 7.95 5.68
N VAL A 574 17.06 8.92 4.88
CA VAL A 574 16.96 10.34 5.23
C VAL A 574 15.66 10.89 4.65
N VAL A 575 14.94 11.69 5.46
CA VAL A 575 13.79 12.50 5.03
C VAL A 575 14.12 13.96 5.32
N VAL A 576 14.15 14.78 4.28
CA VAL A 576 14.35 16.23 4.43
C VAL A 576 13.01 16.86 4.81
N CYS A 577 13.00 17.80 5.74
CA CYS A 577 11.81 18.61 6.06
C CYS A 577 12.16 20.11 6.09
N ALA A 578 11.14 20.94 5.95
CA ALA A 578 11.28 22.39 5.87
C ALA A 578 11.09 23.08 7.23
N THR A 579 10.07 22.68 7.99
CA THR A 579 9.64 23.45 9.18
C THR A 579 9.80 22.65 10.48
N ALA A 580 9.85 23.36 11.62
CA ALA A 580 9.87 22.71 12.94
C ALA A 580 8.57 21.94 13.24
N PRO A 581 7.36 22.46 12.90
CA PRO A 581 6.12 21.69 13.01
C PRO A 581 6.12 20.41 12.17
N GLU A 582 6.61 20.46 10.93
CA GLU A 582 6.74 19.27 10.07
C GLU A 582 7.69 18.25 10.72
N GLN A 583 8.88 18.70 11.16
CA GLN A 583 9.84 17.83 11.83
C GLN A 583 9.21 17.17 13.06
N ALA A 584 8.50 17.92 13.91
CA ALA A 584 7.82 17.39 15.09
C ALA A 584 6.74 16.38 14.70
N GLY A 585 5.95 16.63 13.65
CA GLY A 585 4.96 15.68 13.12
C GLY A 585 5.57 14.35 12.69
N LEU A 586 6.82 14.37 12.19
CA LEU A 586 7.55 13.18 11.76
C LEU A 586 8.30 12.48 12.91
N THR A 587 8.85 13.22 13.88
CA THR A 587 9.82 12.68 14.86
C THR A 587 9.32 12.62 16.29
N ALA A 588 8.30 13.38 16.68
CA ALA A 588 7.84 13.41 18.07
C ALA A 588 7.34 12.04 18.55
N ASP A 589 7.44 11.84 19.86
CA ASP A 589 6.83 10.70 20.54
C ASP A 589 5.32 10.68 20.30
N HIS A 590 4.75 9.48 20.32
CA HIS A 590 3.33 9.20 20.15
C HIS A 590 2.77 9.56 18.77
N THR A 591 3.61 9.87 17.79
CA THR A 591 3.23 9.86 16.36
C THR A 591 3.25 8.44 15.82
N SER A 592 2.57 8.18 14.69
CA SER A 592 2.60 6.85 14.05
C SER A 592 3.75 6.68 13.05
N TYR A 593 4.61 7.69 12.89
CA TYR A 593 5.83 7.61 12.07
C TYR A 593 6.92 6.81 12.79
N THR A 594 7.62 5.92 12.07
CA THR A 594 8.78 5.19 12.59
C THR A 594 10.10 5.95 12.45
N LEU A 595 10.02 7.21 11.99
CA LEU A 595 11.15 8.10 11.79
C LEU A 595 11.55 8.78 13.10
N THR A 596 12.85 8.89 13.36
CA THR A 596 13.39 9.69 14.47
C THR A 596 14.21 10.88 13.96
N ASP A 597 14.71 11.71 14.88
CA ASP A 597 15.68 12.77 14.61
C ASP A 597 16.96 12.32 13.89
N ARG A 598 17.29 11.02 13.87
CA ARG A 598 18.43 10.45 13.15
C ARG A 598 18.19 10.36 11.65
N GLU A 599 16.93 10.32 11.23
CA GLU A 599 16.52 10.16 9.84
C GLU A 599 15.93 11.44 9.27
N VAL A 600 15.42 12.34 10.11
CA VAL A 600 14.76 13.56 9.65
C VAL A 600 15.68 14.77 9.74
N TRP A 601 16.01 15.36 8.60
CA TRP A 601 16.89 16.53 8.50
C TRP A 601 16.09 17.79 8.19
N ARG A 602 16.11 18.76 9.11
CA ARG A 602 15.45 20.05 8.91
C ARG A 602 16.37 21.04 8.21
N THR A 603 16.52 20.89 6.89
CA THR A 603 17.37 21.77 6.08
C THR A 603 16.60 22.87 5.35
N GLY A 604 15.27 22.79 5.27
CA GLY A 604 14.54 23.46 4.18
C GLY A 604 14.57 22.60 2.92
N PHE A 605 13.62 22.83 2.02
CA PHE A 605 13.65 22.19 0.71
C PHE A 605 14.53 22.98 -0.26
N PRO A 606 15.35 22.33 -1.11
CA PRO A 606 16.17 23.01 -2.11
C PRO A 606 15.46 24.07 -2.95
N ARG A 607 14.19 23.84 -3.34
CA ARG A 607 13.39 24.83 -4.11
C ARG A 607 13.05 26.10 -3.31
N HIS A 608 13.12 26.04 -1.97
CA HIS A 608 12.85 27.19 -1.10
C HIS A 608 13.91 28.28 -1.22
N ASP A 609 15.13 27.95 -1.70
CA ASP A 609 16.15 28.97 -1.98
C ASP A 609 15.67 29.97 -3.05
N HIS A 610 14.95 29.47 -4.06
CA HIS A 610 14.30 30.32 -5.05
C HIS A 610 13.08 31.03 -4.50
N LEU A 611 12.19 30.33 -3.77
CA LEU A 611 11.00 30.94 -3.17
C LEU A 611 11.35 32.10 -2.23
N TYR A 612 12.43 31.96 -1.44
CA TYR A 612 12.93 33.02 -0.57
C TYR A 612 13.30 34.30 -1.35
N SER A 613 13.88 34.15 -2.54
CA SER A 613 14.25 35.30 -3.39
C SER A 613 13.06 36.11 -3.90
N LEU A 614 11.85 35.54 -3.83
CA LEU A 614 10.60 36.16 -4.25
C LEU A 614 9.83 36.78 -3.09
N LEU A 615 10.31 36.69 -1.84
CA LEU A 615 9.63 37.31 -0.70
C LEU A 615 9.58 38.84 -0.82
N GLY A 616 8.52 39.43 -0.26
CA GLY A 616 8.34 40.88 -0.23
C GLY A 616 7.78 41.49 -1.52
N GLN A 617 7.36 40.67 -2.48
CA GLN A 617 6.62 41.13 -3.65
C GLN A 617 5.25 41.71 -3.26
N ASP A 618 4.76 42.65 -4.07
CA ASP A 618 3.42 43.19 -3.92
C ASP A 618 2.37 42.09 -4.12
N ARG A 619 1.43 42.03 -3.19
CA ARG A 619 0.37 41.04 -3.18
C ARG A 619 -0.88 41.60 -3.81
N ASP A 620 -1.51 40.81 -4.68
CA ASP A 620 -2.61 41.25 -5.51
C ASP A 620 -3.69 40.17 -5.77
N ARG A 621 -3.54 38.97 -5.20
CA ARG A 621 -4.42 37.84 -5.51
C ARG A 621 -4.68 36.92 -4.31
N ILE A 622 -5.67 36.05 -4.47
CA ILE A 622 -6.00 34.95 -3.55
C ILE A 622 -5.82 33.63 -4.30
N LEU A 623 -5.01 32.71 -3.78
CA LEU A 623 -4.83 31.40 -4.40
C LEU A 623 -5.82 30.39 -3.81
N LEU A 624 -6.59 29.75 -4.67
CA LEU A 624 -7.44 28.61 -4.34
C LEU A 624 -6.71 27.33 -4.73
N ALA A 625 -6.42 26.45 -3.77
CA ALA A 625 -5.64 25.25 -3.98
C ALA A 625 -6.39 23.98 -3.55
N PRO A 626 -7.37 23.50 -4.34
CA PRO A 626 -8.08 22.25 -4.05
C PRO A 626 -7.12 21.07 -4.07
N THR A 627 -7.31 20.13 -3.16
CA THR A 627 -6.54 18.88 -3.12
C THR A 627 -6.82 18.00 -4.33
N TRP A 628 -5.76 17.35 -4.80
CA TRP A 628 -5.85 16.23 -5.72
C TRP A 628 -6.64 15.05 -5.12
N ALA A 629 -7.69 14.62 -5.82
CA ALA A 629 -8.46 13.44 -5.45
C ALA A 629 -7.93 12.18 -6.18
N PRO A 630 -7.36 11.19 -5.47
CA PRO A 630 -6.84 9.97 -6.11
C PRO A 630 -7.92 9.16 -6.82
N GLU A 631 -9.16 9.21 -6.35
CA GLU A 631 -10.32 8.54 -6.96
C GLU A 631 -10.66 9.18 -8.31
N VAL A 632 -10.76 10.51 -8.38
CA VAL A 632 -11.05 11.25 -9.61
C VAL A 632 -9.93 11.10 -10.63
N SER A 633 -8.66 11.22 -10.20
CA SER A 633 -7.50 11.01 -11.08
C SER A 633 -7.53 9.64 -11.75
N ARG A 634 -7.81 8.58 -10.97
CA ARG A 634 -7.91 7.21 -11.49
C ARG A 634 -9.11 7.02 -12.41
N ALA A 635 -10.25 7.65 -12.10
CA ALA A 635 -11.41 7.61 -12.98
C ALA A 635 -11.09 8.25 -14.34
N LEU A 636 -10.45 9.42 -14.36
CA LEU A 636 -10.02 10.10 -15.60
C LEU A 636 -8.96 9.32 -16.39
N GLU A 637 -8.04 8.65 -15.69
CA GLU A 637 -7.03 7.78 -16.33
C GLU A 637 -7.66 6.57 -17.05
N ASN A 638 -8.77 6.06 -16.51
CA ASN A 638 -9.46 4.88 -17.07
C ASN A 638 -10.54 5.25 -18.09
N ASP A 639 -11.19 6.39 -17.90
CA ASP A 639 -12.29 6.88 -18.71
C ASP A 639 -12.17 8.41 -18.88
N PRO A 640 -11.69 8.88 -20.05
CA PRO A 640 -11.61 10.31 -20.34
C PRO A 640 -12.95 11.05 -20.26
N ASP A 641 -14.09 10.36 -20.37
CA ASP A 641 -15.43 10.96 -20.24
C ASP A 641 -15.85 11.19 -18.77
N ALA A 642 -15.06 10.71 -17.81
CA ALA A 642 -15.30 10.89 -16.36
C ALA A 642 -15.09 12.33 -15.86
N VAL A 643 -14.92 13.31 -16.76
CA VAL A 643 -14.78 14.75 -16.48
C VAL A 643 -15.93 15.30 -15.63
N GLY A 644 -17.10 14.68 -15.65
CA GLY A 644 -18.21 15.02 -14.74
C GLY A 644 -17.84 15.02 -13.25
N LEU A 645 -16.90 14.15 -12.83
CA LEU A 645 -16.41 14.10 -11.45
C LEU A 645 -15.61 15.35 -11.06
N LEU A 646 -14.94 16.01 -12.02
CA LEU A 646 -14.27 17.28 -11.77
C LEU A 646 -15.27 18.39 -11.48
N ASN A 647 -16.43 18.39 -12.17
CA ASN A 647 -17.48 19.38 -11.90
C ASN A 647 -17.98 19.28 -10.46
N GLU A 648 -18.21 18.07 -9.94
CA GLU A 648 -18.63 17.88 -8.55
C GLU A 648 -17.54 18.30 -7.56
N LEU A 649 -16.29 17.90 -7.82
CA LEU A 649 -15.15 18.20 -6.95
C LEU A 649 -14.88 19.71 -6.87
N TYR A 650 -14.94 20.43 -8.00
CA TYR A 650 -14.56 21.83 -8.11
C TYR A 650 -15.72 22.82 -7.99
N ARG A 651 -16.99 22.40 -8.09
CA ARG A 651 -18.17 23.28 -7.94
C ARG A 651 -18.05 24.25 -6.75
N PRO A 652 -17.83 23.81 -5.50
CA PRO A 652 -17.75 24.74 -4.37
C PRO A 652 -16.57 25.72 -4.48
N TRP A 653 -15.46 25.31 -5.10
CA TRP A 653 -14.30 26.17 -5.33
C TRP A 653 -14.57 27.23 -6.39
N LEU A 654 -15.30 26.88 -7.45
CA LEU A 654 -15.71 27.81 -8.50
C LEU A 654 -16.75 28.81 -7.99
N GLU A 655 -17.68 28.36 -7.15
CA GLU A 655 -18.64 29.23 -6.45
C GLU A 655 -17.92 30.20 -5.50
N LEU A 656 -16.94 29.72 -4.71
CA LEU A 656 -16.09 30.57 -3.88
C LEU A 656 -15.37 31.63 -4.72
N ALA A 657 -14.72 31.21 -5.81
CA ALA A 657 -14.02 32.11 -6.72
C ALA A 657 -14.95 33.19 -7.32
N ALA A 658 -16.15 32.81 -7.75
CA ALA A 658 -17.12 33.74 -8.27
C ALA A 658 -17.52 34.80 -7.23
N GLY A 659 -17.79 34.40 -5.99
CA GLY A 659 -18.09 35.34 -4.91
C GLY A 659 -16.91 36.24 -4.54
N LEU A 660 -15.67 35.72 -4.52
CA LEU A 660 -14.46 36.53 -4.30
C LEU A 660 -14.29 37.59 -5.39
N THR A 661 -14.56 37.22 -6.65
CA THR A 661 -14.51 38.15 -7.78
C THR A 661 -15.57 39.25 -7.65
N GLN A 662 -16.79 38.90 -7.23
CA GLN A 662 -17.87 39.87 -6.98
C GLN A 662 -17.53 40.83 -5.84
N ALA A 663 -16.78 40.38 -4.83
CA ALA A 663 -16.28 41.19 -3.73
C ALA A 663 -15.07 42.07 -4.12
N GLY A 664 -14.58 41.99 -5.37
CA GLY A 664 -13.48 42.81 -5.87
C GLY A 664 -12.08 42.20 -5.69
N HIS A 665 -11.98 40.93 -5.31
CA HIS A 665 -10.71 40.22 -5.21
C HIS A 665 -10.34 39.54 -6.53
N HIS A 666 -9.07 39.13 -6.65
CA HIS A 666 -8.55 38.40 -7.81
C HIS A 666 -8.23 36.94 -7.43
N PRO A 667 -9.21 36.03 -7.44
CA PRO A 667 -8.97 34.62 -7.19
C PRO A 667 -8.25 33.96 -8.37
N LEU A 668 -7.30 33.09 -8.05
CA LEU A 668 -6.56 32.25 -8.99
C LEU A 668 -6.66 30.81 -8.53
N LEU A 669 -6.97 29.89 -9.43
CA LEU A 669 -7.12 28.47 -9.11
C LEU A 669 -5.81 27.71 -9.40
N PHE A 670 -5.32 26.94 -8.44
CA PHE A 670 -4.26 25.98 -8.68
C PHE A 670 -4.82 24.71 -9.33
N ALA A 671 -4.37 24.43 -10.54
CA ALA A 671 -4.65 23.19 -11.25
C ALA A 671 -3.56 22.16 -10.94
N HIS A 672 -3.92 21.12 -10.18
CA HIS A 672 -2.96 20.05 -9.86
C HIS A 672 -2.40 19.44 -11.16
N PRO A 673 -1.06 19.33 -11.34
CA PRO A 673 -0.47 18.95 -12.62
C PRO A 673 -1.03 17.67 -13.23
N LYS A 674 -1.27 16.64 -12.40
CA LYS A 674 -1.83 15.37 -12.85
C LYS A 674 -3.29 15.47 -13.35
N LEU A 675 -4.11 16.32 -12.73
CA LEU A 675 -5.50 16.53 -13.20
C LEU A 675 -5.52 17.38 -14.47
N ALA A 676 -4.67 18.42 -14.50
CA ALA A 676 -4.52 19.28 -15.67
C ALA A 676 -4.04 18.51 -16.91
N LEU A 677 -3.13 17.54 -16.72
CA LEU A 677 -2.66 16.66 -17.79
C LEU A 677 -3.77 15.76 -18.34
N ASN A 678 -4.60 15.20 -17.46
CA ASN A 678 -5.66 14.27 -17.85
C ASN A 678 -6.93 14.96 -18.38
N ALA A 679 -7.16 16.22 -18.03
CA ALA A 679 -8.35 16.98 -18.44
C ALA A 679 -8.02 18.44 -18.87
N PRO A 680 -7.11 18.66 -19.84
CA PRO A 680 -6.60 19.99 -20.18
C PRO A 680 -7.68 20.93 -20.73
N GLU A 681 -8.62 20.40 -21.51
CA GLU A 681 -9.73 21.17 -22.07
C GLU A 681 -10.69 21.66 -20.98
N TRP A 682 -10.94 20.84 -19.96
CA TRP A 682 -11.79 21.22 -18.83
C TRP A 682 -11.19 22.38 -18.05
N PHE A 683 -9.89 22.32 -17.72
CA PHE A 683 -9.20 23.42 -17.03
C PHE A 683 -9.13 24.67 -17.89
N SER A 684 -8.91 24.53 -19.19
CA SER A 684 -8.87 25.67 -20.14
C SER A 684 -10.23 26.36 -20.30
N ALA A 685 -11.33 25.63 -20.07
CA ALA A 685 -12.69 26.14 -20.16
C ALA A 685 -13.20 26.78 -18.85
N LEU A 686 -12.40 26.79 -17.78
CA LEU A 686 -12.81 27.41 -16.52
C LEU A 686 -12.96 28.93 -16.69
N GLY A 687 -14.05 29.49 -16.17
CA GLY A 687 -14.28 30.93 -16.11
C GLY A 687 -13.43 31.66 -15.05
N VAL A 688 -12.43 31.00 -14.48
CA VAL A 688 -11.54 31.50 -13.43
C VAL A 688 -10.10 31.28 -13.89
N PRO A 689 -9.20 32.28 -13.78
CA PRO A 689 -7.79 32.08 -14.09
C PRO A 689 -7.22 30.87 -13.33
N SER A 690 -6.36 30.10 -13.99
CA SER A 690 -5.70 28.95 -13.38
C SER A 690 -4.19 28.95 -13.57
N VAL A 691 -3.47 28.38 -12.61
CA VAL A 691 -2.01 28.22 -12.64
C VAL A 691 -1.61 26.77 -12.37
N SER A 692 -0.44 26.35 -12.84
CA SER A 692 0.13 25.02 -12.60
C SER A 692 1.44 25.09 -11.80
N GLY A 693 2.11 23.95 -11.59
CA GLY A 693 3.27 23.85 -10.70
C GLY A 693 4.47 24.75 -11.03
N ARG A 694 4.75 25.05 -12.30
CA ARG A 694 5.95 25.82 -12.70
C ARG A 694 5.91 27.30 -12.31
N GLU A 695 4.72 27.90 -12.32
CA GLU A 695 4.48 29.31 -11.99
C GLU A 695 4.03 29.49 -10.53
N LEU A 696 4.05 28.41 -9.76
CA LEU A 696 3.57 28.40 -8.39
C LEU A 696 4.40 29.32 -7.47
N PRO A 697 5.75 29.32 -7.49
CA PRO A 697 6.54 30.19 -6.61
C PRO A 697 6.21 31.69 -6.77
N GLU A 698 6.14 32.18 -8.00
CA GLU A 698 5.80 33.57 -8.32
C GLU A 698 4.35 33.90 -7.94
N THR A 699 3.46 32.93 -8.11
CA THR A 699 2.06 33.08 -7.70
C THR A 699 1.91 33.20 -6.20
N LEU A 700 2.60 32.35 -5.44
CA LEU A 700 2.57 32.36 -3.98
C LEU A 700 3.14 33.68 -3.44
N ALA A 701 4.26 34.15 -3.99
CA ALA A 701 4.86 35.42 -3.59
C ALA A 701 3.93 36.63 -3.73
N ARG A 702 3.00 36.59 -4.69
CA ARG A 702 2.01 37.65 -4.95
C ARG A 702 0.64 37.42 -4.29
N SER A 703 0.48 36.33 -3.54
CA SER A 703 -0.81 35.99 -2.93
C SER A 703 -0.92 36.56 -1.51
N TRP A 704 -2.09 37.11 -1.16
CA TRP A 704 -2.40 37.47 0.22
C TRP A 704 -2.65 36.23 1.08
N ALA A 705 -3.46 35.31 0.55
CA ALA A 705 -3.84 34.08 1.22
C ALA A 705 -3.83 32.89 0.25
N VAL A 706 -3.63 31.70 0.81
CA VAL A 706 -3.87 30.43 0.13
C VAL A 706 -5.00 29.71 0.86
N ILE A 707 -6.05 29.38 0.12
CA ILE A 707 -7.22 28.65 0.61
C ILE A 707 -7.11 27.22 0.11
N SER A 708 -7.10 26.24 1.02
CA SER A 708 -6.97 24.82 0.67
C SER A 708 -7.71 23.93 1.66
N ASP A 709 -8.05 22.73 1.22
CA ASP A 709 -8.60 21.66 2.04
C ASP A 709 -7.53 20.76 2.64
N ARG A 710 -6.64 20.16 1.82
CA ARG A 710 -5.58 19.21 2.25
C ARG A 710 -4.32 19.24 1.35
N SER A 711 -3.95 20.40 0.80
CA SER A 711 -2.84 20.53 -0.15
C SER A 711 -1.57 21.07 0.49
N SER A 712 -0.41 20.55 0.09
CA SER A 712 0.89 21.11 0.46
C SER A 712 1.16 22.48 -0.15
N VAL A 713 0.34 22.93 -1.11
CA VAL A 713 0.40 24.28 -1.66
C VAL A 713 0.08 25.34 -0.60
N LEU A 714 -0.78 25.02 0.37
CA LEU A 714 -1.06 25.92 1.50
C LEU A 714 0.19 26.12 2.35
N ASP A 715 0.94 25.05 2.61
CA ASP A 715 2.20 25.11 3.35
C ASP A 715 3.26 25.97 2.65
N GLU A 716 3.44 25.77 1.34
CA GLU A 716 4.35 26.59 0.51
C GLU A 716 3.92 28.07 0.51
N GLY A 717 2.61 28.33 0.48
CA GLY A 717 2.08 29.68 0.62
C GLY A 717 2.42 30.31 1.96
N MET A 718 2.23 29.58 3.06
CA MET A 718 2.58 30.07 4.40
C MET A 718 4.09 30.33 4.54
N LEU A 719 4.93 29.48 3.94
CA LEU A 719 6.38 29.71 3.83
C LEU A 719 6.73 30.97 3.02
N ALA A 720 5.95 31.28 1.97
CA ALA A 720 6.02 32.52 1.20
C ALA A 720 5.41 33.74 1.93
N GLY A 721 4.87 33.53 3.13
CA GLY A 721 4.23 34.54 3.97
C GLY A 721 2.75 34.79 3.68
N CYS A 722 2.07 33.94 2.91
CA CYS A 722 0.62 34.00 2.76
C CYS A 722 -0.08 33.62 4.07
N VAL A 723 -1.29 34.11 4.28
CA VAL A 723 -2.18 33.54 5.31
C VAL A 723 -2.75 32.23 4.78
N GLY A 724 -2.53 31.14 5.49
CA GLY A 724 -3.17 29.85 5.20
C GLY A 724 -4.60 29.83 5.71
N ILE A 725 -5.56 29.48 4.83
CA ILE A 725 -6.97 29.30 5.19
C ILE A 725 -7.36 27.85 4.88
N VAL A 726 -7.66 27.07 5.91
CA VAL A 726 -8.08 25.68 5.78
C VAL A 726 -9.59 25.61 5.66
N TRP A 727 -10.08 25.16 4.50
CA TRP A 727 -11.49 25.00 4.20
C TRP A 727 -11.73 23.72 3.39
N ASP A 728 -12.49 22.79 3.96
CA ASP A 728 -12.95 21.60 3.24
C ASP A 728 -14.44 21.72 2.90
N PRO A 729 -14.80 22.08 1.65
CA PRO A 729 -16.20 22.23 1.27
C PRO A 729 -16.99 20.92 1.29
N HIS A 730 -16.31 19.78 1.34
CA HIS A 730 -16.94 18.46 1.35
C HIS A 730 -17.13 17.90 2.76
N GLY A 731 -16.76 18.64 3.80
CA GLY A 731 -16.97 18.27 5.20
C GLY A 731 -16.31 16.95 5.60
N ARG A 732 -15.18 16.57 4.98
CA ARG A 732 -14.52 15.29 5.29
C ARG A 732 -13.90 15.35 6.69
N PRO A 733 -13.97 14.26 7.47
CA PRO A 733 -13.31 14.17 8.77
C PRO A 733 -11.81 14.45 8.71
N ASP A 734 -11.24 15.07 9.75
CA ASP A 734 -9.80 15.37 9.86
C ASP A 734 -8.98 14.17 10.34
N THR A 735 -9.19 13.00 9.74
CA THR A 735 -8.56 11.73 10.15
C THR A 735 -7.06 11.67 9.88
N ASP A 736 -6.52 12.62 9.11
CA ASP A 736 -5.09 12.80 8.86
C ASP A 736 -4.50 14.01 9.58
N HIS A 737 -5.27 14.63 10.49
CA HIS A 737 -4.86 15.78 11.33
C HIS A 737 -4.36 16.99 10.53
N TYR A 738 -4.73 17.12 9.25
CA TYR A 738 -4.30 18.25 8.44
C TYR A 738 -4.83 19.56 9.02
N ARG A 739 -6.13 19.65 9.27
CA ARG A 739 -6.76 20.87 9.81
C ARG A 739 -6.20 21.21 11.19
N ALA A 740 -6.22 20.25 12.12
CA ALA A 740 -5.75 20.47 13.49
C ALA A 740 -4.29 20.94 13.56
N ARG A 741 -3.40 20.41 12.70
CA ARG A 741 -1.99 20.83 12.67
C ARG A 741 -1.79 22.23 12.10
N HIS A 742 -2.59 22.62 11.11
CA HIS A 742 -2.55 23.96 10.54
C HIS A 742 -3.08 25.01 11.50
N GLU A 743 -4.18 24.69 12.20
CA GLU A 743 -4.71 25.54 13.28
C GLU A 743 -3.65 25.80 14.36
N ALA A 744 -2.94 24.74 14.78
CA ALA A 744 -1.89 24.83 15.80
C ALA A 744 -0.70 25.72 15.40
N VAL A 745 -0.47 25.95 14.09
CA VAL A 745 0.59 26.83 13.59
C VAL A 745 0.06 28.20 13.15
N GLY A 746 -1.22 28.50 13.39
CA GLY A 746 -1.82 29.82 13.16
C GLY A 746 -2.51 30.00 11.81
N ALA A 747 -2.83 28.92 11.09
CA ALA A 747 -3.73 29.02 9.94
C ALA A 747 -5.17 29.30 10.38
N VAL A 748 -5.94 29.99 9.54
CA VAL A 748 -7.37 30.24 9.78
C VAL A 748 -8.16 29.02 9.36
N CYS A 749 -8.96 28.44 10.25
CA CYS A 749 -9.84 27.34 9.92
C CYS A 749 -11.27 27.83 9.67
N ALA A 750 -11.85 27.43 8.54
CA ALA A 750 -13.22 27.74 8.17
C ALA A 750 -14.03 26.45 7.94
N ASP A 751 -15.30 26.52 8.32
CA ASP A 751 -16.31 25.47 8.13
C ASP A 751 -17.29 25.82 7.00
N THR A 752 -17.42 27.12 6.67
CA THR A 752 -18.37 27.65 5.69
C THR A 752 -17.69 28.62 4.72
N SER A 753 -18.26 28.79 3.53
CA SER A 753 -17.79 29.77 2.54
C SER A 753 -17.85 31.20 3.07
N GLU A 754 -18.84 31.53 3.90
CA GLU A 754 -19.01 32.84 4.53
C GLU A 754 -17.83 33.19 5.45
N GLN A 755 -17.36 32.22 6.23
CA GLN A 755 -16.17 32.38 7.05
C GLN A 755 -14.91 32.53 6.20
N VAL A 756 -14.83 31.86 5.05
CA VAL A 756 -13.72 32.06 4.10
C VAL A 756 -13.73 33.48 3.55
N TYR A 757 -14.88 34.01 3.12
CA TYR A 757 -14.98 35.40 2.65
C TYR A 757 -14.54 36.39 3.74
N GLN A 758 -15.03 36.22 4.97
CA GLN A 758 -14.64 37.09 6.08
C GLN A 758 -13.13 37.01 6.37
N ALA A 759 -12.55 35.80 6.35
CA ALA A 759 -11.12 35.61 6.53
C ALA A 759 -10.31 36.31 5.42
N VAL A 760 -10.73 36.22 4.16
CA VAL A 760 -10.06 36.93 3.05
C VAL A 760 -10.08 38.44 3.27
N GLU A 761 -11.24 39.02 3.64
CA GLU A 761 -11.33 40.45 3.96
C GLU A 761 -10.37 40.83 5.10
N ASP A 762 -10.35 40.04 6.17
CA ASP A 762 -9.46 40.26 7.31
C ASP A 762 -7.98 40.23 6.91
N VAL A 763 -7.59 39.36 5.98
CA VAL A 763 -6.23 39.30 5.45
C VAL A 763 -5.91 40.52 4.59
N VAL A 764 -6.77 40.90 3.66
CA VAL A 764 -6.53 42.04 2.74
C VAL A 764 -6.49 43.36 3.51
N TYR A 765 -7.31 43.53 4.55
CA TYR A 765 -7.26 44.69 5.44
C TYR A 765 -6.13 44.63 6.49
N GLY A 766 -5.31 43.58 6.51
CA GLY A 766 -4.19 43.43 7.44
C GLY A 766 -4.60 43.16 8.90
N ARG A 767 -5.85 42.74 9.14
CA ARG A 767 -6.34 42.29 10.46
C ARG A 767 -5.80 40.92 10.83
N VAL A 768 -5.54 40.08 9.83
CA VAL A 768 -4.90 38.77 9.97
C VAL A 768 -3.63 38.77 9.12
N VAL A 769 -2.52 38.34 9.71
CA VAL A 769 -1.22 38.26 9.04
C VAL A 769 -0.66 36.85 9.17
N ALA A 770 0.26 36.50 8.27
CA ALA A 770 0.88 35.19 8.30
C ALA A 770 1.72 35.00 9.58
N PRO A 771 1.76 33.78 10.15
CA PRO A 771 2.56 33.51 11.32
C PRO A 771 4.06 33.65 11.00
N GLU A 772 4.73 34.65 11.59
CA GLU A 772 6.14 34.96 11.31
C GLU A 772 7.08 33.76 11.48
N GLY A 773 6.81 32.90 12.47
CA GLY A 773 7.59 31.69 12.74
C GLY A 773 7.49 30.60 11.68
N PHE A 774 6.62 30.73 10.69
CA PHE A 774 6.45 29.79 9.58
C PHE A 774 7.06 30.31 8.27
N ILE A 775 7.43 31.59 8.18
CA ILE A 775 7.98 32.20 6.96
C ILE A 775 9.44 31.76 6.76
N LEU A 776 9.86 31.57 5.50
CA LEU A 776 11.26 31.26 5.17
C LEU A 776 12.22 32.33 5.72
N LEU A 777 13.30 31.87 6.34
CA LEU A 777 14.29 32.73 7.01
C LEU A 777 15.52 33.04 6.15
N ASP A 778 15.86 32.16 5.21
CA ASP A 778 17.04 32.28 4.34
C ASP A 778 16.91 31.42 3.08
N ALA A 779 17.83 31.64 2.13
CA ALA A 779 18.06 30.80 0.94
C ALA A 779 19.28 29.85 1.13
N GLY A 780 19.30 29.12 2.26
CA GLY A 780 20.42 28.25 2.65
C GLY A 780 20.13 26.74 2.57
N ALA A 781 19.02 26.30 1.98
CA ALA A 781 18.58 24.91 1.99
C ALA A 781 19.55 23.99 1.24
N CYS A 782 19.94 24.35 0.00
CA CYS A 782 20.90 23.55 -0.77
C CYS A 782 22.26 23.44 -0.07
N ALA A 783 22.71 24.52 0.56
CA ALA A 783 23.96 24.59 1.28
C ALA A 783 23.98 23.69 2.53
N ARG A 784 22.94 23.77 3.36
CA ARG A 784 22.78 22.93 4.55
C ARG A 784 22.73 21.46 4.19
N LEU A 785 21.91 21.10 3.19
CA LEU A 785 21.72 19.72 2.77
C LEU A 785 22.99 19.12 2.15
N THR A 786 23.65 19.84 1.24
CA THR A 786 24.91 19.37 0.63
C THR A 786 25.98 19.10 1.69
N LYS A 787 26.12 20.02 2.66
CA LYS A 787 27.06 19.88 3.78
C LYS A 787 26.74 18.66 4.65
N GLN A 788 25.47 18.37 4.88
CA GLN A 788 25.05 17.22 5.69
C GLN A 788 25.27 15.90 4.93
N LEU A 789 24.94 15.86 3.65
CA LEU A 789 25.21 14.72 2.77
C LEU A 789 26.70 14.36 2.72
N GLN A 790 27.58 15.36 2.80
CA GLN A 790 29.04 15.20 2.84
C GLN A 790 29.59 14.73 4.20
N ARG A 791 28.95 15.09 5.31
CA ARG A 791 29.37 14.70 6.67
C ARG A 791 29.10 13.23 6.95
N ASP A 792 27.93 12.75 6.53
CA ASP A 792 27.47 11.39 6.79
C ASP A 792 27.97 10.39 5.72
N MET A 793 29.18 10.61 5.19
CA MET A 793 29.84 9.75 4.19
C MET A 793 30.94 8.86 4.79
N ILE A 794 30.80 8.49 6.08
CA ILE A 794 31.77 7.66 6.81
C ILE A 794 31.55 6.18 6.49
#